data_AF-A0A351MH46-F1
#
_entry.id   AF-A0A351MH46-F1
#
_cell.length_a   1.000
_cell.length_b   1.000
_cell.length_c   1.000
_cell.angle_alpha   90.00
_cell.angle_beta   90.00
_cell.angle_gamma   90.00
#
_symmetry.space_group_name_H-M   'P 1'
#
loop_
_entity.id
_entity.type
_entity.pdbx_description
1 polymer ?
#
loop_
_entity_poly.entity_id
_entity_poly.type
_entity_poly.pdbx_seq_one_letter_code
_entity_poly.pdbx_strand_id
1 'polypeptide(L)'
;MPGTQPSDNRVGSLFRHDINRQIEEVIKVDQTDEQVLASELGEYVVTAAIRDHFVRLLDRYLETPQKPHEAIAVWISGFFGSGKSSFAKILGLALANRTVGDSTASQLLAQRTDDPRLRQLLSLTAENIPTEAVIFDIASHHNVVNPDQKVTEILYRVFLEQLGYPSDLDLAELEITLEQNGQLARFEEAYARTYSPSTWADDKSLTAVALSRASAVMYALDPGTYATQDSWLQAVQGRAAISPDRLATRIKELMERRRPGRAAVLVIDEVGQFIASDLQKMLDLQAIVEDLGRIGKGRFWLVVTAQERLNEVVSGIDSTKLELPKIMDRFSTQIHLDPSDIAEVTSRRVLAKNPEAQTTLRELYEEFRARLDANTRLIGRASAPALDADSFIKYYPLLPYHIGLLIDVVSGLRTQAGPNKHLGGANRTIIKLTQQLLIHTDSDLANQPVGTLATLDLMYDRLVGNIPDDIVTKINGIPAYVDHRLAQPVAKAICLLNYAGEDVPCNAENIAAVLHPAVDADSQLQPVREALAALTDELQIRDVQGRYHIPSPAEDSWEQQRQNHSPKPSDLHRVQAKIIHGLWATPKHTLHETKDFTAGLTINGRDAIKGDVVVHMTLAETAAQVDELIAEAKTRSQTETDAIFWVAELDQAVSNHLVEYCRSEEMLQQEDNSGAGGLTAQEKARLSRHEDELKRLLRERIAAGRVFFGGYDRRPDEQHREVRAAVSDVLSQCLPTLYPRYREAAKRVSAADLQRLLHEDNLDGLPRVFRELNLLQSEGGTTTFRCDSGPLEAVLSHVGNRQEYNDIVSGRALTDHFEQPPYGWPFDTVRLFAACLLRAGRLEATSQSHPITDATSIEARDSLPHNNKFRAMSFRVRDTLEHADVIRAATMYREVFGQHLDEVVEDPVAAAIRTAVDQLARTVRAVLGTLREHRLPGAAELEGALKSAETIGAGDNKTVIKTFIASADTLAAARKRSLDLQKTLDPDRLGRLGHARAVLDVRARQLLAEPDLDPALKTAADDLRGYLTSDLFFDELATIDTLTTRLDSEYSRRHTSASTQVAAVYKTALERLTTDPDWAAVEPEQQARIAQPLHARTSAPPSDEVSLGELRAAADACPTLRDQAITQLRQLVVGDQLVTLEPARFATTSIDSLADLEAALQALRAECQRLLDEGKTISWR
;
A
#
# COMPACT_ATOMS: atom_id res chain seq x y z
N MET A 1 -45.73 23.75 -78.78
CA MET A 1 -46.07 24.20 -77.41
C MET A 1 -46.85 23.08 -76.72
N PRO A 2 -46.19 22.16 -75.99
CA PRO A 2 -46.84 21.37 -74.94
C PRO A 2 -46.64 22.04 -73.58
N GLY A 3 -47.64 21.95 -72.71
CA GLY A 3 -47.77 22.73 -71.48
C GLY A 3 -46.78 22.36 -70.37
N THR A 4 -46.34 23.38 -69.65
CA THR A 4 -45.59 23.35 -68.40
C THR A 4 -46.44 22.70 -67.30
N GLN A 5 -45.98 21.56 -66.76
CA GLN A 5 -46.51 20.99 -65.54
C GLN A 5 -46.19 21.90 -64.34
N PRO A 6 -47.05 21.95 -63.30
CA PRO A 6 -46.74 22.68 -62.08
C PRO A 6 -45.50 22.07 -61.43
N SER A 7 -44.52 22.90 -61.06
CA SER A 7 -43.36 22.50 -60.27
C SER A 7 -43.85 21.90 -58.94
N ASP A 8 -43.61 20.62 -58.73
CA ASP A 8 -43.98 19.91 -57.51
C ASP A 8 -43.19 20.51 -56.33
N ASN A 9 -43.83 21.29 -55.48
CA ASN A 9 -43.18 22.07 -54.41
C ASN A 9 -42.84 21.23 -53.16
N ARG A 10 -42.47 19.95 -53.35
CA ARG A 10 -42.17 19.00 -52.28
C ARG A 10 -40.68 18.68 -52.22
N VAL A 11 -40.15 18.42 -51.02
CA VAL A 11 -38.73 18.09 -50.81
C VAL A 11 -38.30 16.86 -51.63
N GLY A 12 -39.15 15.84 -51.76
CA GLY A 12 -38.87 14.61 -52.50
C GLY A 12 -38.57 14.82 -53.99
N SER A 13 -39.11 15.88 -54.60
CA SER A 13 -38.90 16.22 -56.01
C SER A 13 -37.49 16.75 -56.31
N LEU A 14 -36.73 17.13 -55.27
CA LEU A 14 -35.43 17.80 -55.40
C LEU A 14 -34.28 16.83 -55.70
N PHE A 15 -34.45 15.54 -55.40
CA PHE A 15 -33.39 14.56 -55.46
C PHE A 15 -33.18 14.00 -56.88
N ARG A 16 -31.92 13.71 -57.22
CA ARG A 16 -31.51 13.15 -58.52
C ARG A 16 -31.86 11.68 -58.66
N HIS A 17 -31.79 10.94 -57.56
CA HIS A 17 -32.03 9.50 -57.51
C HIS A 17 -33.34 9.23 -56.77
N ASP A 18 -34.00 8.11 -57.09
CA ASP A 18 -35.18 7.68 -56.34
C ASP A 18 -34.80 7.41 -54.88
N ILE A 19 -35.45 8.14 -53.97
CA ILE A 19 -35.24 8.05 -52.52
C ILE A 19 -35.85 6.78 -51.92
N ASN A 20 -36.75 6.08 -52.63
CA ASN A 20 -37.38 4.85 -52.18
C ASN A 20 -36.59 3.58 -52.56
N ARG A 21 -35.50 3.72 -53.34
CA ARG A 21 -34.70 2.56 -53.75
C ARG A 21 -34.07 1.83 -52.57
N GLN A 22 -33.85 0.53 -52.72
CA GLN A 22 -33.24 -0.29 -51.66
C GLN A 22 -31.75 0.04 -51.51
N ILE A 23 -31.39 0.55 -50.33
CA ILE A 23 -30.01 0.74 -49.88
C ILE A 23 -29.74 -0.30 -48.81
N GLU A 24 -28.79 -1.21 -49.08
CA GLU A 24 -28.34 -2.22 -48.12
C GLU A 24 -27.69 -1.56 -46.89
N GLU A 25 -28.14 -1.97 -45.72
CA GLU A 25 -27.68 -1.41 -44.45
C GLU A 25 -26.31 -1.97 -44.05
N VAL A 26 -26.05 -3.24 -44.34
CA VAL A 26 -24.82 -3.94 -43.97
C VAL A 26 -24.24 -4.62 -45.20
N ILE A 27 -22.97 -4.37 -45.47
CA ILE A 27 -22.26 -5.04 -46.56
C ILE A 27 -21.83 -6.41 -46.04
N LYS A 28 -22.46 -7.44 -46.58
CA LYS A 28 -22.05 -8.83 -46.34
C LYS A 28 -20.80 -9.10 -47.15
N VAL A 29 -19.70 -9.31 -46.46
CA VAL A 29 -18.36 -9.42 -47.06
C VAL A 29 -18.19 -10.72 -47.85
N ASP A 30 -18.92 -11.76 -47.45
CA ASP A 30 -19.03 -13.09 -48.07
C ASP A 30 -20.09 -13.16 -49.20
N GLN A 31 -20.82 -12.08 -49.48
CA GLN A 31 -21.85 -12.07 -50.53
C GLN A 31 -21.23 -12.34 -51.91
N THR A 32 -21.69 -13.41 -52.56
CA THR A 32 -21.21 -13.85 -53.87
C THR A 32 -22.24 -13.61 -54.99
N ASP A 33 -23.46 -13.20 -54.67
CA ASP A 33 -24.51 -12.86 -55.64
C ASP A 33 -24.08 -11.72 -56.56
N GLU A 34 -24.06 -12.01 -57.86
CA GLU A 34 -23.54 -11.12 -58.88
C GLU A 34 -24.36 -9.83 -59.05
N GLN A 35 -25.68 -9.88 -58.86
CA GLN A 35 -26.55 -8.71 -58.96
C GLN A 35 -26.33 -7.77 -57.78
N VAL A 36 -26.15 -8.32 -56.59
CA VAL A 36 -25.85 -7.54 -55.38
C VAL A 36 -24.47 -6.88 -55.51
N LEU A 37 -23.45 -7.61 -55.97
CA LEU A 37 -22.12 -7.06 -56.21
C LEU A 37 -22.11 -5.94 -57.26
N ALA A 38 -22.88 -6.09 -58.35
CA ALA A 38 -23.02 -5.06 -59.37
C ALA A 38 -23.63 -3.77 -58.81
N SER A 39 -24.68 -3.91 -57.98
CA SER A 39 -25.32 -2.80 -57.29
C SER A 39 -24.38 -2.11 -56.30
N GLU A 40 -23.66 -2.88 -55.47
CA GLU A 40 -22.70 -2.34 -54.50
C GLU A 40 -21.57 -1.54 -55.17
N LEU A 41 -20.94 -2.10 -56.20
CA LEU A 41 -19.90 -1.42 -57.00
C LEU A 41 -20.49 -0.21 -57.76
N GLY A 42 -21.73 -0.33 -58.22
CA GLY A 42 -22.46 0.72 -58.91
C GLY A 42 -22.82 1.91 -58.03
N GLU A 43 -23.09 1.70 -56.75
CA GLU A 43 -23.44 2.78 -55.82
C GLU A 43 -22.26 3.28 -54.98
N TYR A 44 -21.07 2.69 -55.14
CA TYR A 44 -19.89 3.09 -54.38
C TYR A 44 -19.45 4.51 -54.74
N VAL A 45 -19.31 5.36 -53.73
CA VAL A 45 -18.90 6.77 -53.88
C VAL A 45 -17.44 6.91 -53.52
N VAL A 46 -16.62 7.33 -54.50
CA VAL A 46 -15.20 7.62 -54.29
C VAL A 46 -15.04 9.09 -53.89
N THR A 47 -14.86 9.36 -52.60
CA THR A 47 -14.49 10.70 -52.09
C THR A 47 -13.04 11.03 -52.43
N ALA A 48 -12.62 12.28 -52.23
CA ALA A 48 -11.22 12.66 -52.44
C ALA A 48 -10.25 11.87 -51.54
N ALA A 49 -10.60 11.65 -50.27
CA ALA A 49 -9.76 10.87 -49.35
C ALA A 49 -9.74 9.38 -49.75
N ILE A 50 -10.91 8.79 -50.04
CA ILE A 50 -11.02 7.39 -50.50
C ILE A 50 -10.20 7.18 -51.79
N ARG A 51 -10.29 8.10 -52.76
CA ARG A 51 -9.45 8.08 -53.97
C ARG A 51 -7.97 8.04 -53.61
N ASP A 52 -7.51 8.92 -52.75
CA ASP A 52 -6.10 9.01 -52.37
C ASP A 52 -5.64 7.73 -51.65
N HIS A 53 -6.51 7.09 -50.87
CA HIS A 53 -6.25 5.77 -50.28
C HIS A 53 -6.10 4.67 -51.33
N PHE A 54 -7.01 4.58 -52.31
CA PHE A 54 -6.90 3.61 -53.39
C PHE A 54 -5.65 3.82 -54.23
N VAL A 55 -5.32 5.08 -54.59
CA VAL A 55 -4.11 5.40 -55.37
C VAL A 55 -2.86 4.91 -54.65
N ARG A 56 -2.70 5.26 -53.36
CA ARG A 56 -1.53 4.83 -52.56
C ARG A 56 -1.40 3.31 -52.45
N LEU A 57 -2.53 2.61 -52.29
CA LEU A 57 -2.55 1.15 -52.20
C LEU A 57 -2.20 0.49 -53.53
N LEU A 58 -2.85 0.91 -54.62
CA LEU A 58 -2.64 0.33 -55.94
C LEU A 58 -1.23 0.61 -56.46
N ASP A 59 -0.66 1.79 -56.18
CA ASP A 59 0.75 2.09 -56.47
C ASP A 59 1.68 1.08 -55.78
N ARG A 60 1.54 0.88 -54.46
CA ARG A 60 2.35 -0.10 -53.72
C ARG A 60 2.13 -1.52 -54.24
N TYR A 61 0.88 -1.90 -54.49
CA TYR A 61 0.55 -3.23 -55.01
C TYR A 61 1.18 -3.47 -56.38
N LEU A 62 1.14 -2.49 -57.28
CA LEU A 62 1.68 -2.56 -58.64
C LEU A 62 3.22 -2.58 -58.67
N GLU A 63 3.90 -1.99 -57.69
CA GLU A 63 5.37 -2.04 -57.58
C GLU A 63 5.89 -3.45 -57.23
N THR A 64 5.07 -4.26 -56.59
CA THR A 64 5.47 -5.54 -55.99
C THR A 64 6.17 -6.54 -56.93
N PRO A 65 5.71 -6.76 -58.18
CA PRO A 65 6.39 -7.66 -59.12
C PRO A 65 7.81 -7.20 -59.48
N GLN A 66 8.06 -5.89 -59.46
CA GLN A 66 9.37 -5.31 -59.79
C GLN A 66 10.27 -5.17 -58.55
N LYS A 67 9.67 -4.91 -57.39
CA LYS A 67 10.35 -4.72 -56.10
C LYS A 67 9.68 -5.56 -55.00
N PRO A 68 9.97 -6.88 -54.92
CA PRO A 68 9.43 -7.73 -53.87
C PRO A 68 9.79 -7.20 -52.48
N HIS A 69 8.81 -7.10 -51.58
CA HIS A 69 8.98 -6.60 -50.22
C HIS A 69 8.09 -7.35 -49.21
N GLU A 70 8.39 -7.20 -47.92
CA GLU A 70 7.63 -7.84 -46.83
C GLU A 70 6.48 -6.97 -46.30
N ALA A 71 6.41 -5.71 -46.71
CA ALA A 71 5.37 -4.73 -46.31
C ALA A 71 4.00 -4.99 -47.00
N ILE A 72 3.34 -6.10 -46.66
CA ILE A 72 2.14 -6.61 -47.36
C ILE A 72 0.82 -6.37 -46.64
N ALA A 73 0.88 -5.82 -45.42
CA ALA A 73 -0.28 -5.70 -44.55
C ALA A 73 -0.90 -4.29 -44.57
N VAL A 74 -2.23 -4.24 -44.63
CA VAL A 74 -3.04 -3.03 -44.66
C VAL A 74 -3.99 -3.03 -43.48
N TRP A 75 -3.91 -1.98 -42.66
CA TRP A 75 -4.83 -1.76 -41.54
C TRP A 75 -5.85 -0.68 -41.89
N ILE A 76 -7.13 -1.02 -42.00
CA ILE A 76 -8.22 -0.08 -42.28
C ILE A 76 -8.98 0.18 -40.98
N SER A 77 -8.92 1.44 -40.53
CA SER A 77 -9.55 1.92 -39.30
C SER A 77 -10.63 2.97 -39.57
N GLY A 78 -11.50 3.21 -38.59
CA GLY A 78 -12.62 4.15 -38.71
C GLY A 78 -13.82 3.70 -37.87
N PHE A 79 -14.67 4.63 -37.46
CA PHE A 79 -15.83 4.32 -36.64
C PHE A 79 -16.85 3.42 -37.36
N PHE A 80 -17.86 2.92 -36.64
CA PHE A 80 -18.89 2.05 -37.21
C PHE A 80 -19.71 2.78 -38.30
N GLY A 81 -19.90 2.14 -39.45
CA GLY A 81 -20.60 2.76 -40.58
C GLY A 81 -19.74 3.65 -41.49
N SER A 82 -18.45 3.87 -41.19
CA SER A 82 -17.49 4.62 -42.04
C SER A 82 -17.19 3.98 -43.39
N GLY A 83 -17.68 2.78 -43.63
CA GLY A 83 -17.48 2.07 -44.90
C GLY A 83 -16.21 1.24 -44.95
N LYS A 84 -15.59 0.86 -43.82
CA LYS A 84 -14.38 0.01 -43.77
C LYS A 84 -14.55 -1.31 -44.52
N SER A 85 -15.58 -2.09 -44.17
CA SER A 85 -15.93 -3.35 -44.81
C SER A 85 -16.18 -3.15 -46.31
N SER A 86 -16.86 -2.05 -46.68
CA SER A 86 -17.06 -1.66 -48.07
C SER A 86 -15.75 -1.43 -48.80
N PHE A 87 -14.87 -0.59 -48.24
CA PHE A 87 -13.58 -0.26 -48.82
C PHE A 87 -12.73 -1.52 -49.01
N ALA A 88 -12.63 -2.36 -47.97
CA ALA A 88 -11.86 -3.60 -47.99
C ALA A 88 -12.39 -4.60 -49.02
N LYS A 89 -13.71 -4.80 -49.08
CA LYS A 89 -14.38 -5.68 -50.06
C LYS A 89 -14.17 -5.17 -51.48
N ILE A 90 -14.41 -3.88 -51.73
CA ILE A 90 -14.27 -3.27 -53.06
C ILE A 90 -12.81 -3.32 -53.53
N LEU A 91 -11.85 -3.09 -52.62
CA LEU A 91 -10.42 -3.28 -52.90
C LEU A 91 -10.12 -4.73 -53.31
N GLY A 92 -10.55 -5.71 -52.51
CA GLY A 92 -10.33 -7.13 -52.81
C GLY A 92 -10.93 -7.56 -54.15
N LEU A 93 -12.18 -7.14 -54.44
CA LEU A 93 -12.86 -7.41 -55.70
C LEU A 93 -12.18 -6.74 -56.89
N ALA A 94 -11.74 -5.49 -56.74
CA ALA A 94 -11.03 -4.75 -57.78
C ALA A 94 -9.67 -5.38 -58.10
N LEU A 95 -8.91 -5.81 -57.08
CA LEU A 95 -7.63 -6.52 -57.23
C LEU A 95 -7.82 -7.87 -57.92
N ALA A 96 -8.83 -8.65 -57.50
CA ALA A 96 -9.16 -9.92 -58.16
C ALA A 96 -9.75 -9.74 -59.57
N ASN A 97 -10.12 -8.51 -59.93
CA ASN A 97 -10.75 -8.16 -61.20
C ASN A 97 -11.92 -9.08 -61.56
N ARG A 98 -12.73 -9.44 -60.57
CA ARG A 98 -13.84 -10.40 -60.72
C ARG A 98 -14.84 -9.91 -61.76
N THR A 99 -15.34 -10.81 -62.60
CA THR A 99 -16.44 -10.51 -63.53
C THR A 99 -17.72 -10.31 -62.74
N VAL A 100 -18.43 -9.23 -63.04
CA VAL A 100 -19.70 -8.85 -62.41
C VAL A 100 -20.64 -8.36 -63.52
N GLY A 101 -21.51 -9.26 -64.00
CA GLY A 101 -22.35 -9.05 -65.17
C GLY A 101 -21.50 -8.92 -66.44
N ASP A 102 -21.75 -7.88 -67.22
CA ASP A 102 -21.04 -7.60 -68.49
C ASP A 102 -19.74 -6.77 -68.31
N SER A 103 -19.31 -6.52 -67.06
CA SER A 103 -18.10 -5.74 -66.76
C SER A 103 -17.26 -6.41 -65.67
N THR A 104 -16.03 -5.91 -65.46
CA THR A 104 -15.20 -6.34 -64.33
C THR A 104 -15.29 -5.38 -63.15
N ALA A 105 -15.01 -5.87 -61.95
CA ALA A 105 -15.02 -5.05 -60.73
C ALA A 105 -14.09 -3.82 -60.82
N SER A 106 -12.91 -3.97 -61.44
CA SER A 106 -11.99 -2.83 -61.66
C SER A 106 -12.57 -1.79 -62.61
N GLN A 107 -13.24 -2.20 -63.68
CA GLN A 107 -13.91 -1.30 -64.64
C GLN A 107 -15.09 -0.58 -64.00
N LEU A 108 -15.92 -1.30 -63.23
CA LEU A 108 -17.05 -0.71 -62.51
C LEU A 108 -16.57 0.33 -61.49
N LEU A 109 -15.49 0.06 -60.75
CA LEU A 109 -14.89 1.03 -59.83
C LEU A 109 -14.26 2.23 -60.57
N ALA A 110 -13.60 1.99 -61.70
CA ALA A 110 -13.03 3.05 -62.54
C ALA A 110 -14.09 4.02 -63.06
N GLN A 111 -15.34 3.56 -63.28
CA GLN A 111 -16.47 4.40 -63.65
C GLN A 111 -16.99 5.29 -62.50
N ARG A 112 -16.64 4.99 -61.23
CA ARG A 112 -17.09 5.75 -60.05
C ARG A 112 -16.20 6.94 -59.69
N THR A 113 -15.10 7.12 -60.40
CA THR A 113 -14.13 8.21 -60.18
C THR A 113 -13.81 8.88 -61.51
N ASP A 114 -13.64 10.20 -61.52
CA ASP A 114 -13.12 10.93 -62.68
C ASP A 114 -11.60 11.12 -62.64
N ASP A 115 -10.93 10.58 -61.61
CA ASP A 115 -9.49 10.68 -61.48
C ASP A 115 -8.76 9.78 -62.49
N PRO A 116 -7.97 10.35 -63.42
CA PRO A 116 -7.32 9.57 -64.48
C PRO A 116 -6.26 8.61 -63.93
N ARG A 117 -5.59 8.96 -62.83
CA ARG A 117 -4.54 8.12 -62.23
C ARG A 117 -5.12 6.86 -61.61
N LEU A 118 -6.20 6.98 -60.83
CA LEU A 118 -6.88 5.82 -60.24
C LEU A 118 -7.41 4.88 -61.33
N ARG A 119 -8.04 5.41 -62.39
CA ARG A 119 -8.48 4.60 -63.54
C ARG A 119 -7.33 3.83 -64.18
N GLN A 120 -6.19 4.49 -64.39
CA GLN A 120 -4.99 3.87 -64.96
C GLN A 120 -4.44 2.78 -64.04
N LEU A 121 -4.32 3.04 -62.74
CA LEU A 121 -3.81 2.07 -61.77
C LEU A 121 -4.69 0.81 -61.72
N LEU A 122 -6.01 0.96 -61.69
CA LEU A 122 -6.94 -0.17 -61.71
C LEU A 122 -6.74 -1.06 -62.95
N SER A 123 -6.59 -0.46 -64.14
CA SER A 123 -6.32 -1.20 -65.38
C SER A 123 -4.98 -1.92 -65.34
N LEU A 124 -3.91 -1.20 -64.96
CA LEU A 124 -2.55 -1.77 -64.92
C LEU A 124 -2.43 -2.89 -63.90
N THR A 125 -3.06 -2.76 -62.73
CA THR A 125 -3.06 -3.81 -61.71
C THR A 125 -3.78 -5.06 -62.21
N ALA A 126 -4.98 -4.89 -62.79
CA ALA A 126 -5.75 -6.00 -63.34
C ALA A 126 -5.02 -6.76 -64.47
N GLU A 127 -4.26 -6.05 -65.31
CA GLU A 127 -3.50 -6.62 -66.42
C GLU A 127 -2.19 -7.29 -65.97
N ASN A 128 -1.45 -6.69 -65.05
CA ASN A 128 -0.10 -7.13 -64.71
C ASN A 128 -0.03 -8.08 -63.50
N ILE A 129 -1.06 -8.10 -62.64
CA ILE A 129 -1.06 -8.90 -61.40
C ILE A 129 -2.39 -9.65 -61.25
N PRO A 130 -2.54 -10.80 -61.93
CA PRO A 130 -3.69 -11.68 -61.71
C PRO A 130 -3.78 -12.09 -60.24
N THR A 131 -4.89 -11.79 -59.57
CA THR A 131 -5.01 -11.93 -58.11
C THR A 131 -6.22 -12.79 -57.74
N GLU A 132 -6.06 -13.66 -56.76
CA GLU A 132 -7.16 -14.35 -56.08
C GLU A 132 -7.51 -13.59 -54.79
N ALA A 133 -8.79 -13.25 -54.58
CA ALA A 133 -9.23 -12.60 -53.35
C ALA A 133 -10.00 -13.58 -52.46
N VAL A 134 -9.57 -13.68 -51.21
CA VAL A 134 -10.27 -14.39 -50.14
C VAL A 134 -10.81 -13.34 -49.18
N ILE A 135 -12.13 -13.15 -49.17
CA ILE A 135 -12.77 -12.05 -48.44
C ILE A 135 -13.80 -12.65 -47.48
N PHE A 136 -13.66 -12.39 -46.18
CA PHE A 136 -14.56 -12.94 -45.16
C PHE A 136 -14.61 -12.07 -43.90
N ASP A 137 -15.68 -12.25 -43.12
CA ASP A 137 -15.83 -11.69 -41.78
C ASP A 137 -15.40 -12.70 -40.72
N ILE A 138 -14.51 -12.29 -39.82
CA ILE A 138 -13.97 -13.14 -38.76
C ILE A 138 -15.04 -13.53 -37.72
N ALA A 139 -16.02 -12.66 -37.46
CA ALA A 139 -17.06 -12.93 -36.47
C ALA A 139 -18.00 -14.04 -36.92
N SER A 140 -18.31 -14.09 -38.22
CA SER A 140 -19.17 -15.12 -38.81
C SER A 140 -18.53 -16.51 -38.86
N HIS A 141 -17.20 -16.61 -38.81
CA HIS A 141 -16.44 -17.87 -38.93
C HIS A 141 -15.78 -18.32 -37.62
N HIS A 142 -15.94 -17.56 -36.54
CA HIS A 142 -15.49 -17.93 -35.21
C HIS A 142 -16.45 -18.93 -34.56
N ASN A 143 -15.90 -20.01 -33.99
CA ASN A 143 -16.70 -21.01 -33.31
C ASN A 143 -17.03 -20.55 -31.88
N VAL A 144 -18.29 -20.22 -31.59
CA VAL A 144 -18.75 -19.76 -30.25
C VAL A 144 -18.39 -20.74 -29.13
N VAL A 145 -18.16 -22.02 -29.47
CA VAL A 145 -17.79 -23.08 -28.51
C VAL A 145 -16.30 -23.04 -28.11
N ASN A 146 -15.41 -22.42 -28.89
CA ASN A 146 -13.97 -22.33 -28.60
C ASN A 146 -13.46 -20.87 -28.63
N PRO A 147 -13.61 -20.11 -27.53
CA PRO A 147 -13.24 -18.69 -27.48
C PRO A 147 -11.73 -18.42 -27.64
N ASP A 148 -10.87 -19.44 -27.44
CA ASP A 148 -9.41 -19.35 -27.56
C ASP A 148 -8.90 -19.63 -29.00
N GLN A 149 -9.82 -19.68 -29.99
CA GLN A 149 -9.45 -19.95 -31.37
C GLN A 149 -8.51 -18.86 -31.93
N LYS A 150 -7.42 -19.30 -32.58
CA LYS A 150 -6.41 -18.44 -33.20
C LYS A 150 -6.86 -17.89 -34.56
N VAL A 151 -6.42 -16.69 -34.91
CA VAL A 151 -6.67 -16.07 -36.22
C VAL A 151 -6.09 -16.93 -37.34
N THR A 152 -4.92 -17.53 -37.11
CA THR A 152 -4.24 -18.45 -38.03
C THR A 152 -5.16 -19.61 -38.45
N GLU A 153 -5.87 -20.21 -37.50
CA GLU A 153 -6.73 -21.36 -37.77
C GLU A 153 -7.94 -20.97 -38.63
N ILE A 154 -8.61 -19.88 -38.27
CA ILE A 154 -9.78 -19.36 -39.01
C ILE A 154 -9.38 -19.01 -40.44
N LEU A 155 -8.29 -18.27 -40.61
CA LEU A 155 -7.79 -17.86 -41.92
C LEU A 155 -7.43 -19.08 -42.79
N TYR A 156 -6.83 -20.12 -42.20
CA TYR A 156 -6.49 -21.33 -42.94
C TYR A 156 -7.74 -22.05 -43.46
N ARG A 157 -8.78 -22.20 -42.62
CA ARG A 157 -10.04 -22.86 -43.01
C ARG A 157 -10.72 -22.14 -44.17
N VAL A 158 -10.88 -20.83 -44.07
CA VAL A 158 -11.53 -20.03 -45.13
C VAL A 158 -10.71 -20.07 -46.42
N PHE A 159 -9.37 -20.04 -46.32
CA PHE A 159 -8.50 -20.18 -47.48
C PHE A 159 -8.64 -21.55 -48.17
N LEU A 160 -8.74 -22.64 -47.38
CA LEU A 160 -8.98 -23.98 -47.90
C LEU A 160 -10.31 -24.09 -48.65
N GLU A 161 -11.39 -23.58 -48.07
CA GLU A 161 -12.72 -23.56 -48.71
C GLU A 161 -12.69 -22.81 -50.04
N GLN A 162 -12.01 -21.66 -50.12
CA GLN A 162 -11.90 -20.88 -51.36
C GLN A 162 -11.15 -21.61 -52.48
N LEU A 163 -10.18 -22.46 -52.12
CA LEU A 163 -9.52 -23.33 -53.08
C LEU A 163 -10.30 -24.64 -53.34
N GLY A 164 -11.43 -24.86 -52.68
CA GLY A 164 -12.30 -26.02 -52.82
C GLY A 164 -11.80 -27.24 -52.05
N TYR A 165 -11.03 -27.07 -50.97
CA TYR A 165 -10.68 -28.14 -50.03
C TYR A 165 -11.70 -28.19 -48.87
N PRO A 166 -11.76 -29.28 -48.09
CA PRO A 166 -12.53 -29.36 -46.85
C PRO A 166 -12.06 -28.29 -45.84
N SER A 167 -12.97 -27.76 -45.02
CA SER A 167 -12.63 -26.79 -43.97
C SER A 167 -12.17 -27.43 -42.67
N ASP A 168 -12.49 -28.71 -42.46
CA ASP A 168 -11.88 -29.51 -41.41
C ASP A 168 -10.41 -29.80 -41.76
N LEU A 169 -9.51 -29.56 -40.80
CA LEU A 169 -8.08 -29.60 -41.06
C LEU A 169 -7.56 -31.02 -41.32
N ASP A 170 -8.12 -32.04 -40.67
CA ASP A 170 -7.71 -33.43 -40.86
C ASP A 170 -8.15 -33.93 -42.24
N LEU A 171 -9.38 -33.59 -42.67
CA LEU A 171 -9.88 -33.90 -44.02
C LEU A 171 -9.12 -33.11 -45.11
N ALA A 172 -8.77 -31.85 -44.85
CA ALA A 172 -7.97 -31.05 -45.76
C ALA A 172 -6.59 -31.66 -45.97
N GLU A 173 -5.90 -32.05 -44.90
CA GLU A 173 -4.59 -32.69 -45.01
C GLU A 173 -4.65 -34.02 -45.76
N LEU A 174 -5.74 -34.78 -45.64
CA LEU A 174 -5.99 -35.96 -46.47
C LEU A 174 -6.10 -35.60 -47.96
N GLU A 175 -7.00 -34.68 -48.33
CA GLU A 175 -7.20 -34.29 -49.73
C GLU A 175 -5.92 -33.70 -50.33
N ILE A 176 -5.22 -32.81 -49.60
CA ILE A 176 -3.95 -32.20 -50.02
C ILE A 176 -2.88 -33.27 -50.25
N THR A 177 -2.78 -34.27 -49.39
CA THR A 177 -1.78 -35.36 -49.49
C THR A 177 -2.12 -36.29 -50.66
N LEU A 178 -3.38 -36.68 -50.81
CA LEU A 178 -3.84 -37.49 -51.93
C LEU A 178 -3.63 -36.79 -53.27
N GLU A 179 -3.91 -35.49 -53.34
CA GLU A 179 -3.68 -34.69 -54.53
C GLU A 179 -2.18 -34.56 -54.84
N GLN A 180 -1.35 -34.30 -53.83
CA GLN A 180 0.11 -34.24 -53.97
C GLN A 180 0.71 -35.55 -54.50
N ASN A 181 0.14 -36.69 -54.09
CA ASN A 181 0.55 -38.02 -54.54
C ASN A 181 -0.10 -38.46 -55.85
N GLY A 182 -0.96 -37.65 -56.47
CA GLY A 182 -1.72 -38.00 -57.68
C GLY A 182 -2.76 -39.10 -57.47
N GLN A 183 -3.21 -39.32 -56.23
CA GLN A 183 -4.14 -40.39 -55.83
C GLN A 183 -5.56 -39.89 -55.57
N LEU A 184 -5.81 -38.58 -55.59
CA LEU A 184 -7.13 -38.00 -55.29
C LEU A 184 -8.25 -38.56 -56.18
N ALA A 185 -8.04 -38.64 -57.50
CA ALA A 185 -9.04 -39.21 -58.41
C ALA A 185 -9.41 -40.67 -58.06
N ARG A 186 -8.41 -41.49 -57.70
CA ARG A 186 -8.63 -42.87 -57.27
C ARG A 186 -9.44 -42.92 -55.96
N PHE A 187 -9.20 -41.99 -55.05
CA PHE A 187 -9.96 -41.86 -53.81
C PHE A 187 -11.42 -41.46 -54.07
N GLU A 188 -11.66 -40.45 -54.89
CA GLU A 188 -13.01 -39.99 -55.24
C GLU A 188 -13.83 -41.08 -55.95
N GLU A 189 -13.21 -41.83 -56.86
CA GLU A 189 -13.87 -42.98 -57.50
C GLU A 189 -14.22 -44.10 -56.51
N ALA A 190 -13.37 -44.36 -55.51
CA ALA A 190 -13.64 -45.36 -54.48
C ALA A 190 -14.72 -44.86 -53.51
N TYR A 191 -14.73 -43.57 -53.19
CA TYR A 191 -15.77 -42.93 -52.40
C TYR A 191 -17.13 -43.07 -53.08
N ALA A 192 -17.23 -42.66 -54.35
CA ALA A 192 -18.46 -42.73 -55.13
C ALA A 192 -18.97 -44.18 -55.31
N ARG A 193 -18.07 -45.16 -55.48
CA ARG A 193 -18.42 -46.58 -55.50
C ARG A 193 -19.01 -47.09 -54.18
N THR A 194 -18.58 -46.52 -53.06
CA THR A 194 -18.96 -46.99 -51.71
C THR A 194 -20.23 -46.28 -51.19
N TYR A 195 -20.40 -44.99 -51.49
CA TYR A 195 -21.45 -44.14 -50.90
C TYR A 195 -22.42 -43.51 -51.91
N SER A 196 -22.53 -44.08 -53.11
CA SER A 196 -23.49 -43.65 -54.14
C SER A 196 -24.91 -43.45 -53.58
N PRO A 197 -25.63 -42.36 -53.94
CA PRO A 197 -25.27 -41.38 -54.97
C PRO A 197 -24.35 -40.23 -54.51
N SER A 198 -23.92 -40.18 -53.25
CA SER A 198 -23.05 -39.10 -52.73
C SER A 198 -21.63 -39.18 -53.32
N THR A 199 -21.06 -38.02 -53.64
CA THR A 199 -19.65 -37.90 -54.02
C THR A 199 -18.82 -37.28 -52.89
N TRP A 200 -17.49 -37.40 -52.99
CA TRP A 200 -16.58 -36.72 -52.04
C TRP A 200 -16.78 -35.21 -52.05
N ALA A 201 -17.02 -34.62 -53.22
CA ALA A 201 -17.26 -33.18 -53.34
C ALA A 201 -18.52 -32.71 -52.58
N ASP A 202 -19.57 -33.53 -52.54
CA ASP A 202 -20.81 -33.24 -51.81
C ASP A 202 -20.59 -33.39 -50.30
N ASP A 203 -20.00 -34.50 -49.89
CA ASP A 203 -19.94 -34.89 -48.48
C ASP A 203 -18.80 -34.22 -47.72
N LYS A 204 -17.72 -33.75 -48.37
CA LYS A 204 -16.54 -33.22 -47.67
C LYS A 204 -16.76 -31.96 -46.82
N SER A 205 -17.88 -31.29 -47.03
CA SER A 205 -18.35 -30.16 -46.20
C SER A 205 -19.10 -30.63 -44.94
N LEU A 206 -19.51 -31.90 -44.86
CA LEU A 206 -20.23 -32.51 -43.75
C LEU A 206 -19.27 -33.23 -42.81
N THR A 207 -18.47 -32.49 -42.04
CA THR A 207 -17.32 -32.98 -41.25
C THR A 207 -17.55 -34.31 -40.54
N ALA A 208 -18.63 -34.45 -39.78
CA ALA A 208 -18.92 -35.66 -39.00
C ALA A 208 -19.15 -36.91 -39.88
N VAL A 209 -19.75 -36.73 -41.05
CA VAL A 209 -20.01 -37.81 -42.01
C VAL A 209 -18.75 -38.09 -42.83
N ALA A 210 -18.07 -37.03 -43.28
CA ALA A 210 -16.89 -37.11 -44.12
C ALA A 210 -15.71 -37.82 -43.43
N LEU A 211 -15.46 -37.57 -42.15
CA LEU A 211 -14.37 -38.21 -41.39
C LEU A 211 -14.49 -39.73 -41.35
N SER A 212 -15.64 -40.26 -40.94
CA SER A 212 -15.86 -41.71 -40.88
C SER A 212 -15.84 -42.35 -42.27
N ARG A 213 -16.48 -41.71 -43.26
CA ARG A 213 -16.54 -42.22 -44.64
C ARG A 213 -15.18 -42.20 -45.32
N ALA A 214 -14.39 -41.14 -45.14
CA ALA A 214 -13.03 -41.05 -45.67
C ALA A 214 -12.14 -42.15 -45.10
N SER A 215 -12.23 -42.42 -43.78
CA SER A 215 -11.47 -43.50 -43.14
C SER A 215 -11.77 -44.88 -43.72
N ALA A 216 -13.06 -45.19 -43.93
CA ALA A 216 -13.49 -46.44 -44.53
C ALA A 216 -13.03 -46.60 -45.99
N VAL A 217 -12.99 -45.50 -46.76
CA VAL A 217 -12.48 -45.50 -48.14
C VAL A 217 -10.96 -45.69 -48.16
N MET A 218 -10.22 -45.05 -47.24
CA MET A 218 -8.77 -45.27 -47.10
C MET A 218 -8.45 -46.73 -46.75
N TYR A 219 -9.23 -47.35 -45.87
CA TYR A 219 -9.15 -48.79 -45.59
C TYR A 219 -9.37 -49.64 -46.85
N ALA A 220 -10.39 -49.34 -47.65
CA ALA A 220 -10.68 -50.09 -48.88
C ALA A 220 -9.59 -49.94 -49.95
N LEU A 221 -8.92 -48.78 -49.99
CA LEU A 221 -7.88 -48.48 -50.98
C LEU A 221 -6.51 -49.05 -50.63
N ASP A 222 -6.18 -49.10 -49.34
CA ASP A 222 -4.91 -49.62 -48.82
C ASP A 222 -5.09 -50.36 -47.47
N PRO A 223 -5.66 -51.59 -47.49
CA PRO A 223 -5.84 -52.39 -46.28
C PRO A 223 -4.53 -52.81 -45.61
N GLY A 224 -3.39 -52.70 -46.31
CA GLY A 224 -2.07 -53.02 -45.76
C GLY A 224 -1.55 -51.96 -44.80
N THR A 225 -1.87 -50.69 -45.07
CA THR A 225 -1.52 -49.55 -44.20
C THR A 225 -2.59 -49.29 -43.14
N TYR A 226 -3.87 -49.41 -43.49
CA TYR A 226 -4.99 -49.18 -42.58
C TYR A 226 -5.61 -50.51 -42.17
N ALA A 227 -5.41 -50.95 -40.92
CA ALA A 227 -5.80 -52.29 -40.48
C ALA A 227 -7.32 -52.46 -40.24
N THR A 228 -8.03 -51.37 -39.94
CA THR A 228 -9.47 -51.31 -39.65
C THR A 228 -10.10 -50.09 -40.34
N GLN A 229 -11.44 -50.07 -40.48
CA GLN A 229 -12.16 -48.95 -41.11
C GLN A 229 -11.94 -47.60 -40.42
N ASP A 230 -11.66 -47.59 -39.12
CA ASP A 230 -11.39 -46.36 -38.35
C ASP A 230 -9.89 -46.04 -38.21
N SER A 231 -9.00 -46.84 -38.81
CA SER A 231 -7.55 -46.71 -38.61
C SER A 231 -7.00 -45.36 -39.06
N TRP A 232 -7.47 -44.80 -40.18
CA TRP A 232 -7.05 -43.47 -40.60
C TRP A 232 -7.55 -42.40 -39.63
N LEU A 233 -8.85 -42.43 -39.31
CA LEU A 233 -9.46 -41.48 -38.37
C LEU A 233 -8.74 -41.46 -37.02
N GLN A 234 -8.49 -42.61 -36.40
CA GLN A 234 -7.74 -42.67 -35.13
C GLN A 234 -6.29 -42.17 -35.24
N ALA A 235 -5.67 -42.31 -36.41
CA ALA A 235 -4.30 -41.87 -36.63
C ALA A 235 -4.18 -40.35 -36.82
N VAL A 236 -5.23 -39.66 -37.28
CA VAL A 236 -5.18 -38.23 -37.63
C VAL A 236 -6.02 -37.33 -36.72
N GLN A 237 -7.08 -37.84 -36.08
CA GLN A 237 -8.07 -37.03 -35.38
C GLN A 237 -7.43 -36.04 -34.39
N GLY A 238 -7.63 -34.75 -34.65
CA GLY A 238 -7.15 -33.65 -33.81
C GLY A 238 -5.63 -33.44 -33.85
N ARG A 239 -4.92 -34.04 -34.83
CA ARG A 239 -3.46 -33.92 -34.96
C ARG A 239 -3.04 -32.87 -36.00
N ALA A 240 -3.92 -32.45 -36.90
CA ALA A 240 -3.63 -31.35 -37.81
C ALA A 240 -3.59 -30.00 -37.05
N ALA A 241 -2.38 -29.56 -36.72
CA ALA A 241 -2.13 -28.23 -36.18
C ALA A 241 -1.54 -27.29 -37.26
N ILE A 242 -1.97 -26.03 -37.22
CA ILE A 242 -1.50 -24.98 -38.11
C ILE A 242 -0.81 -23.86 -37.30
N SER A 243 0.37 -23.45 -37.76
CA SER A 243 1.12 -22.29 -37.26
C SER A 243 1.17 -21.20 -38.35
N PRO A 244 1.45 -19.94 -38.00
CA PRO A 244 1.61 -18.86 -38.99
C PRO A 244 2.58 -19.20 -40.15
N ASP A 245 3.77 -19.73 -39.84
CA ASP A 245 4.75 -20.18 -40.85
C ASP A 245 4.21 -21.28 -41.76
N ARG A 246 3.53 -22.28 -41.17
CA ARG A 246 2.92 -23.36 -41.95
C ARG A 246 1.76 -22.86 -42.79
N LEU A 247 0.97 -21.91 -42.30
CA LEU A 247 -0.10 -21.25 -43.06
C LEU A 247 0.47 -20.53 -44.28
N ALA A 248 1.48 -19.68 -44.10
CA ALA A 248 2.10 -18.96 -45.21
C ALA A 248 2.74 -19.90 -46.25
N THR A 249 3.36 -21.00 -45.79
CA THR A 249 3.89 -22.05 -46.67
C THR A 249 2.78 -22.77 -47.43
N ARG A 250 1.69 -23.15 -46.74
CA ARG A 250 0.51 -23.80 -47.35
C ARG A 250 -0.19 -22.89 -48.36
N ILE A 251 -0.34 -21.61 -48.07
CA ILE A 251 -0.90 -20.65 -49.04
C ILE A 251 -0.09 -20.65 -50.33
N LYS A 252 1.25 -20.62 -50.22
CA LYS A 252 2.12 -20.70 -51.40
C LYS A 252 1.93 -22.00 -52.18
N GLU A 253 2.03 -23.15 -51.50
CA GLU A 253 1.92 -24.47 -52.12
C GLU A 253 0.58 -24.68 -52.83
N LEU A 254 -0.52 -24.33 -52.16
CA LEU A 254 -1.86 -24.58 -52.68
C LEU A 254 -2.24 -23.56 -53.78
N MET A 255 -1.77 -22.31 -53.69
CA MET A 255 -1.88 -21.35 -54.80
C MET A 255 -1.12 -21.83 -56.03
N GLU A 256 0.13 -22.29 -55.87
CA GLU A 256 0.92 -22.82 -57.00
C GLU A 256 0.26 -24.05 -57.65
N ARG A 257 -0.50 -24.83 -56.87
CA ARG A 257 -1.19 -26.03 -57.34
C ARG A 257 -2.54 -25.74 -58.03
N ARG A 258 -3.45 -24.99 -57.39
CA ARG A 258 -4.83 -24.77 -57.88
C ARG A 258 -5.06 -23.41 -58.54
N ARG A 259 -4.13 -22.44 -58.40
CA ARG A 259 -4.22 -21.08 -58.97
C ARG A 259 -2.85 -20.58 -59.49
N PRO A 260 -2.18 -21.34 -60.40
CA PRO A 260 -0.82 -21.02 -60.82
C PRO A 260 -0.70 -19.63 -61.45
N GLY A 261 0.38 -18.92 -61.11
CA GLY A 261 0.66 -17.59 -61.64
C GLY A 261 -0.14 -16.44 -61.02
N ARG A 262 -1.08 -16.72 -60.09
CA ARG A 262 -1.82 -15.68 -59.37
C ARG A 262 -1.13 -15.24 -58.08
N ALA A 263 -1.33 -13.97 -57.72
CA ALA A 263 -1.13 -13.43 -56.38
C ALA A 263 -2.36 -13.76 -55.50
N ALA A 264 -2.27 -13.55 -54.19
CA ALA A 264 -3.43 -13.66 -53.29
C ALA A 264 -3.59 -12.39 -52.44
N VAL A 265 -4.84 -11.98 -52.22
CA VAL A 265 -5.20 -10.97 -51.22
C VAL A 265 -6.20 -11.57 -50.25
N LEU A 266 -5.85 -11.54 -48.97
CA LEU A 266 -6.65 -12.03 -47.86
C LEU A 266 -7.28 -10.81 -47.19
N VAL A 267 -8.59 -10.67 -47.25
CA VAL A 267 -9.35 -9.57 -46.67
C VAL A 267 -10.16 -10.10 -45.49
N ILE A 268 -9.81 -9.66 -44.28
CA ILE A 268 -10.45 -10.07 -43.04
C ILE A 268 -11.19 -8.87 -42.46
N ASP A 269 -12.52 -8.97 -42.39
CA ASP A 269 -13.35 -7.95 -41.78
C ASP A 269 -13.47 -8.14 -40.26
N GLU A 270 -13.58 -7.02 -39.54
CA GLU A 270 -13.83 -6.87 -38.11
C GLU A 270 -12.80 -7.54 -37.16
N VAL A 271 -11.55 -7.65 -37.61
CA VAL A 271 -10.42 -8.18 -36.82
C VAL A 271 -10.22 -7.39 -35.53
N GLY A 272 -10.41 -6.07 -35.56
CA GLY A 272 -10.24 -5.18 -34.40
C GLY A 272 -11.04 -5.59 -33.17
N GLN A 273 -12.29 -6.04 -33.34
CA GLN A 273 -13.12 -6.48 -32.23
C GLN A 273 -12.72 -7.88 -31.75
N PHE A 274 -12.30 -8.76 -32.66
CA PHE A 274 -11.93 -10.14 -32.33
C PHE A 274 -10.67 -10.24 -31.46
N ILE A 275 -9.72 -9.32 -31.67
CA ILE A 275 -8.47 -9.21 -30.92
C ILE A 275 -8.58 -8.27 -29.72
N ALA A 276 -9.69 -7.53 -29.57
CA ALA A 276 -9.85 -6.53 -28.52
C ALA A 276 -9.68 -7.21 -27.15
N SER A 277 -8.83 -6.63 -26.29
CA SER A 277 -8.45 -7.15 -24.97
C SER A 277 -7.67 -8.47 -24.91
N ASP A 278 -7.29 -9.08 -26.05
CA ASP A 278 -6.53 -10.34 -26.09
C ASP A 278 -5.17 -10.17 -26.81
N LEU A 279 -4.10 -10.09 -26.01
CA LEU A 279 -2.73 -9.94 -26.50
C LEU A 279 -2.27 -11.16 -27.33
N GLN A 280 -2.73 -12.37 -27.04
CA GLN A 280 -2.28 -13.57 -27.76
C GLN A 280 -2.82 -13.57 -29.19
N LYS A 281 -4.07 -13.15 -29.41
CA LYS A 281 -4.64 -13.03 -30.76
C LYS A 281 -3.98 -11.94 -31.59
N MET A 282 -3.55 -10.84 -30.95
CA MET A 282 -2.75 -9.79 -31.60
C MET A 282 -1.37 -10.31 -32.05
N LEU A 283 -0.67 -11.05 -31.17
CA LEU A 283 0.62 -11.66 -31.50
C LEU A 283 0.49 -12.72 -32.60
N ASP A 284 -0.60 -13.47 -32.62
CA ASP A 284 -0.90 -14.43 -33.70
C ASP A 284 -1.06 -13.72 -35.05
N LEU A 285 -1.85 -12.63 -35.11
CA LEU A 285 -2.01 -11.83 -36.33
C LEU A 285 -0.68 -11.22 -36.81
N GLN A 286 0.14 -10.73 -35.88
CA GLN A 286 1.47 -10.21 -36.20
C GLN A 286 2.37 -11.29 -36.83
N ALA A 287 2.36 -12.49 -36.28
CA ALA A 287 3.13 -13.62 -36.80
C ALA A 287 2.67 -14.02 -38.22
N ILE A 288 1.36 -13.98 -38.49
CA ILE A 288 0.81 -14.21 -39.85
C ILE A 288 1.36 -13.19 -40.84
N VAL A 289 1.36 -11.90 -40.50
CA VAL A 289 1.89 -10.84 -41.37
C VAL A 289 3.37 -11.06 -41.67
N GLU A 290 4.15 -11.40 -40.64
CA GLU A 290 5.59 -11.64 -40.77
C GLU A 290 5.89 -12.83 -41.69
N ASP A 291 5.25 -13.96 -41.45
CA ASP A 291 5.50 -15.17 -42.25
C ASP A 291 4.95 -15.05 -43.67
N LEU A 292 3.80 -14.40 -43.88
CA LEU A 292 3.28 -14.09 -45.21
C LEU A 292 4.21 -13.14 -45.97
N GLY A 293 4.74 -12.10 -45.32
CA GLY A 293 5.69 -11.18 -45.92
C GLY A 293 6.97 -11.89 -46.37
N ARG A 294 7.56 -12.70 -45.49
CA ARG A 294 8.80 -13.45 -45.75
C ARG A 294 8.66 -14.50 -46.85
N ILE A 295 7.58 -15.28 -46.83
CA ILE A 295 7.35 -16.39 -47.78
C ILE A 295 6.77 -15.88 -49.11
N GLY A 296 5.80 -14.96 -49.05
CA GLY A 296 5.12 -14.41 -50.21
C GLY A 296 5.91 -13.35 -50.96
N LYS A 297 6.79 -12.61 -50.26
CA LYS A 297 7.60 -11.49 -50.81
C LYS A 297 6.76 -10.52 -51.66
N GLY A 298 5.57 -10.17 -51.15
CA GLY A 298 4.64 -9.29 -51.84
C GLY A 298 3.63 -9.96 -52.76
N ARG A 299 3.71 -11.28 -52.98
CA ARG A 299 2.67 -12.02 -53.72
C ARG A 299 1.40 -12.28 -52.91
N PHE A 300 1.49 -12.20 -51.58
CA PHE A 300 0.37 -12.44 -50.66
C PHE A 300 0.16 -11.21 -49.79
N TRP A 301 -1.02 -10.61 -49.87
CA TRP A 301 -1.40 -9.41 -49.14
C TRP A 301 -2.44 -9.72 -48.08
N LEU A 302 -2.37 -9.00 -46.95
CA LEU A 302 -3.34 -9.10 -45.88
C LEU A 302 -3.97 -7.73 -45.64
N VAL A 303 -5.28 -7.65 -45.76
CA VAL A 303 -6.08 -6.44 -45.51
C VAL A 303 -7.00 -6.74 -44.34
N VAL A 304 -6.90 -5.95 -43.28
CA VAL A 304 -7.73 -6.12 -42.08
C VAL A 304 -8.52 -4.85 -41.80
N THR A 305 -9.75 -5.00 -41.32
CA THR A 305 -10.55 -3.87 -40.82
C THR A 305 -10.65 -3.90 -39.28
N ALA A 306 -10.62 -2.73 -38.68
CA ALA A 306 -10.76 -2.51 -37.25
C ALA A 306 -11.47 -1.19 -36.97
N GLN A 307 -12.09 -1.05 -35.82
CA GLN A 307 -12.78 0.21 -35.48
C GLN A 307 -11.79 1.28 -35.04
N GLU A 308 -10.93 0.90 -34.12
CA GLU A 308 -9.89 1.73 -33.54
C GLU A 308 -8.66 1.78 -34.45
N ARG A 309 -7.90 2.87 -34.31
CA ARG A 309 -6.58 2.93 -34.95
C ARG A 309 -5.65 1.93 -34.26
N LEU A 310 -4.67 1.41 -34.99
CA LEU A 310 -3.76 0.39 -34.47
C LEU A 310 -3.06 0.84 -33.17
N ASN A 311 -2.72 2.13 -33.04
CA ASN A 311 -2.11 2.68 -31.83
C ASN A 311 -3.05 2.69 -30.62
N GLU A 312 -4.36 2.88 -30.84
CA GLU A 312 -5.39 2.91 -29.79
C GLU A 312 -5.62 1.49 -29.26
N VAL A 313 -5.84 0.52 -30.16
CA VAL A 313 -6.03 -0.91 -29.83
C VAL A 313 -4.89 -1.44 -28.95
N VAL A 314 -3.64 -1.09 -29.30
CA VAL A 314 -2.46 -1.58 -28.58
C VAL A 314 -2.21 -0.79 -27.29
N SER A 315 -2.67 0.46 -27.19
CA SER A 315 -2.54 1.28 -25.97
C SER A 315 -3.52 0.89 -24.86
N GLY A 316 -4.68 0.31 -25.19
CA GLY A 316 -5.66 -0.20 -24.23
C GLY A 316 -5.26 -1.52 -23.56
N ILE A 317 -4.16 -2.13 -24.00
CA ILE A 317 -3.56 -3.32 -23.38
C ILE A 317 -2.41 -2.83 -22.48
N ASP A 318 -2.65 -2.79 -21.16
CA ASP A 318 -1.78 -2.17 -20.13
C ASP A 318 -0.29 -2.61 -20.16
N SER A 319 0.07 -3.66 -20.90
CA SER A 319 1.41 -4.28 -20.95
C SER A 319 2.23 -4.00 -22.22
N THR A 320 1.76 -3.23 -23.22
CA THR A 320 2.32 -3.27 -24.59
C THR A 320 3.08 -2.02 -25.07
N LYS A 321 3.55 -1.14 -24.16
CA LYS A 321 4.34 0.06 -24.56
C LYS A 321 5.65 -0.24 -25.30
N LEU A 322 6.27 -1.41 -25.09
CA LEU A 322 7.55 -1.78 -25.69
C LEU A 322 7.43 -2.44 -27.09
N GLU A 323 6.28 -3.06 -27.41
CA GLU A 323 6.05 -3.82 -28.65
C GLU A 323 5.26 -3.02 -29.72
N LEU A 324 4.64 -1.90 -29.34
CA LEU A 324 3.91 -0.97 -30.21
C LEU A 324 4.64 -0.64 -31.52
N PRO A 325 5.92 -0.20 -31.50
CA PRO A 325 6.64 0.16 -32.72
C PRO A 325 6.82 -1.03 -33.68
N LYS A 326 7.02 -2.24 -33.15
CA LYS A 326 7.22 -3.46 -33.96
C LYS A 326 5.93 -3.87 -34.67
N ILE A 327 4.79 -3.81 -33.99
CA ILE A 327 3.49 -4.10 -34.59
C ILE A 327 3.15 -3.06 -35.67
N MET A 328 3.41 -1.78 -35.40
CA MET A 328 3.19 -0.70 -36.36
C MET A 328 4.06 -0.82 -37.63
N ASP A 329 5.31 -1.26 -37.49
CA ASP A 329 6.22 -1.47 -38.62
C ASP A 329 5.71 -2.57 -39.58
N ARG A 330 5.06 -3.61 -39.04
CA ARG A 330 4.44 -4.69 -39.84
C ARG A 330 3.22 -4.21 -40.65
N PHE A 331 2.42 -3.30 -40.08
CA PHE A 331 1.29 -2.64 -40.76
C PHE A 331 1.69 -1.26 -41.29
N SER A 332 2.66 -1.24 -42.21
CA SER A 332 3.19 -0.01 -42.81
C SER A 332 2.20 0.76 -43.70
N THR A 333 1.06 0.15 -44.04
CA THR A 333 -0.04 0.83 -44.76
C THR A 333 -1.25 0.94 -43.85
N GLN A 334 -1.50 2.15 -43.34
CA GLN A 334 -2.65 2.43 -42.48
C GLN A 334 -3.61 3.38 -43.20
N ILE A 335 -4.89 3.02 -43.17
CA ILE A 335 -5.99 3.77 -43.76
C ILE A 335 -6.94 4.10 -42.62
N HIS A 336 -7.35 5.36 -42.56
CA HIS A 336 -8.32 5.82 -41.59
C HIS A 336 -9.44 6.52 -42.35
N LEU A 337 -10.64 5.97 -42.27
CA LEU A 337 -11.84 6.55 -42.88
C LEU A 337 -12.46 7.56 -41.91
N ASP A 338 -12.48 8.82 -42.32
CA ASP A 338 -12.88 9.95 -41.48
C ASP A 338 -14.42 10.14 -41.46
N PRO A 339 -15.03 10.65 -40.37
CA PRO A 339 -16.43 11.05 -40.34
C PRO A 339 -16.87 11.96 -41.51
N SER A 340 -15.98 12.84 -41.97
CA SER A 340 -16.25 13.71 -43.11
C SER A 340 -16.50 12.94 -44.42
N ASP A 341 -15.88 11.76 -44.60
CA ASP A 341 -16.13 10.89 -45.75
C ASP A 341 -17.56 10.36 -45.74
N ILE A 342 -18.12 9.98 -44.58
CA ILE A 342 -19.53 9.58 -44.49
C ILE A 342 -20.44 10.74 -44.90
N ALA A 343 -20.18 11.95 -44.41
CA ALA A 343 -21.01 13.10 -44.73
C ALA A 343 -21.04 13.36 -46.25
N GLU A 344 -19.88 13.27 -46.90
CA GLU A 344 -19.79 13.37 -48.36
C GLU A 344 -20.52 12.22 -49.06
N VAL A 345 -20.27 10.97 -48.67
CA VAL A 345 -20.90 9.77 -49.25
C VAL A 345 -22.43 9.83 -49.10
N THR A 346 -22.93 10.17 -47.91
CA THR A 346 -24.36 10.29 -47.60
C THR A 346 -24.98 11.39 -48.46
N SER A 347 -24.31 12.55 -48.57
CA SER A 347 -24.79 13.65 -49.42
C SER A 347 -24.87 13.28 -50.90
N ARG A 348 -23.88 12.53 -51.43
CA ARG A 348 -23.86 12.12 -52.84
C ARG A 348 -24.80 10.95 -53.13
N ARG A 349 -24.93 10.00 -52.20
CA ARG A 349 -25.74 8.80 -52.40
C ARG A 349 -27.21 9.06 -52.16
N VAL A 350 -27.57 9.77 -51.10
CA VAL A 350 -28.98 10.00 -50.73
C VAL A 350 -29.46 11.39 -51.14
N LEU A 351 -28.66 12.42 -50.89
CA LEU A 351 -29.11 13.82 -50.97
C LEU A 351 -28.72 14.52 -52.28
N ALA A 352 -28.18 13.82 -53.28
CA ALA A 352 -27.76 14.45 -54.54
C ALA A 352 -28.95 15.15 -55.20
N LYS A 353 -28.77 16.42 -55.55
CA LYS A 353 -29.82 17.28 -56.11
C LYS A 353 -29.84 17.23 -57.64
N ASN A 354 -31.04 17.32 -58.22
CA ASN A 354 -31.18 17.57 -59.65
C ASN A 354 -30.81 19.04 -60.00
N PRO A 355 -30.54 19.38 -61.28
CA PRO A 355 -30.08 20.72 -61.65
C PRO A 355 -31.05 21.86 -61.30
N GLU A 356 -32.36 21.62 -61.40
CA GLU A 356 -33.39 22.61 -61.08
C GLU A 356 -33.40 22.93 -59.57
N ALA A 357 -33.36 21.88 -58.75
CA ALA A 357 -33.32 21.98 -57.29
C ALA A 357 -32.11 22.77 -56.76
N GLN A 358 -30.95 22.67 -57.41
CA GLN A 358 -29.77 23.46 -57.02
C GLN A 358 -30.01 24.97 -57.16
N THR A 359 -30.80 25.39 -58.15
CA THR A 359 -31.14 26.81 -58.35
C THR A 359 -32.15 27.26 -57.31
N THR A 360 -33.24 26.51 -57.14
CA THR A 360 -34.30 26.81 -56.15
C THR A 360 -33.77 26.91 -54.73
N LEU A 361 -32.91 25.97 -54.31
CA LEU A 361 -32.33 25.96 -52.97
C LEU A 361 -31.32 27.09 -52.76
N ARG A 362 -30.61 27.52 -53.82
CA ARG A 362 -29.69 28.66 -53.74
C ARG A 362 -30.46 29.95 -53.49
N GLU A 363 -31.54 30.19 -54.21
CA GLU A 363 -32.41 31.36 -54.02
C GLU A 363 -33.02 31.38 -52.62
N LEU A 364 -33.55 30.25 -52.16
CA LEU A 364 -34.13 30.10 -50.82
C LEU A 364 -33.09 30.38 -49.71
N TYR A 365 -31.86 29.92 -49.88
CA TYR A 365 -30.79 30.19 -48.92
C TYR A 365 -30.41 31.67 -48.89
N GLU A 366 -30.20 32.30 -50.04
CA GLU A 366 -29.81 33.71 -50.10
C GLU A 366 -30.89 34.63 -49.51
N GLU A 367 -32.17 34.28 -49.66
CA GLU A 367 -33.28 35.02 -49.05
C GLU A 367 -33.22 35.00 -47.51
N PHE A 368 -32.90 33.86 -46.90
CA PHE A 368 -32.99 33.67 -45.44
C PHE A 368 -31.64 33.49 -44.72
N ARG A 369 -30.52 33.66 -45.42
CA ARG A 369 -29.16 33.37 -44.96
C ARG A 369 -28.85 33.85 -43.54
N ALA A 370 -29.06 35.15 -43.28
CA ALA A 370 -28.69 35.76 -42.00
C ALA A 370 -29.50 35.19 -40.83
N ARG A 371 -30.80 34.93 -41.06
CA ARG A 371 -31.70 34.36 -40.05
C ARG A 371 -31.39 32.89 -39.80
N LEU A 372 -31.18 32.13 -40.86
CA LEU A 372 -30.86 30.71 -40.76
C LEU A 372 -29.53 30.47 -40.04
N ASP A 373 -28.49 31.23 -40.37
CA ASP A 373 -27.18 31.14 -39.69
C ASP A 373 -27.30 31.47 -38.19
N ALA A 374 -28.00 32.56 -37.84
CA ALA A 374 -28.16 32.97 -36.44
C ALA A 374 -28.94 31.95 -35.59
N ASN A 375 -29.96 31.29 -36.16
CA ASN A 375 -30.85 30.40 -35.42
C ASN A 375 -30.37 28.94 -35.36
N THR A 376 -29.46 28.52 -36.24
CA THR A 376 -29.00 27.13 -36.34
C THR A 376 -27.55 26.92 -35.91
N ARG A 377 -26.87 27.98 -35.46
CA ARG A 377 -25.46 27.90 -35.04
C ARG A 377 -25.31 27.17 -33.71
N LEU A 378 -24.49 26.12 -33.71
CA LEU A 378 -24.10 25.41 -32.48
C LEU A 378 -22.96 26.13 -31.75
N ILE A 379 -23.08 26.21 -30.43
CA ILE A 379 -22.04 26.62 -29.48
C ILE A 379 -21.15 25.40 -29.19
N GLY A 380 -19.82 25.58 -29.13
CA GLY A 380 -18.85 24.55 -28.75
C GLY A 380 -18.21 23.79 -29.93
N ARG A 381 -18.92 23.63 -31.05
CA ARG A 381 -18.45 22.85 -32.20
C ARG A 381 -17.71 23.70 -33.24
N ALA A 382 -16.48 24.09 -32.96
CA ALA A 382 -15.66 24.90 -33.88
C ALA A 382 -15.35 24.20 -35.23
N SER A 383 -15.40 22.87 -35.28
CA SER A 383 -15.15 22.04 -36.47
C SER A 383 -16.41 21.78 -37.33
N ALA A 384 -17.57 22.35 -36.99
CA ALA A 384 -18.76 22.19 -37.81
C ALA A 384 -18.56 22.80 -39.21
N PRO A 385 -19.00 22.14 -40.29
CA PRO A 385 -18.93 22.74 -41.62
C PRO A 385 -19.71 24.06 -41.66
N ALA A 386 -19.13 25.07 -42.32
CA ALA A 386 -19.80 26.36 -42.47
C ALA A 386 -21.13 26.19 -43.23
N LEU A 387 -22.16 26.92 -42.79
CA LEU A 387 -23.43 27.01 -43.50
C LEU A 387 -23.31 28.10 -44.57
N ASP A 388 -23.01 27.69 -45.80
CA ASP A 388 -22.99 28.51 -47.01
C ASP A 388 -23.98 27.96 -48.04
N ALA A 389 -24.13 28.64 -49.18
CA ALA A 389 -25.08 28.22 -50.21
C ALA A 389 -24.78 26.81 -50.74
N ASP A 390 -23.51 26.46 -50.93
CA ASP A 390 -23.13 25.17 -51.51
C ASP A 390 -23.31 24.03 -50.50
N SER A 391 -22.95 24.25 -49.23
CA SER A 391 -23.17 23.29 -48.15
C SER A 391 -24.66 23.12 -47.85
N PHE A 392 -25.44 24.20 -47.87
CA PHE A 392 -26.90 24.13 -47.74
C PHE A 392 -27.53 23.27 -48.85
N ILE A 393 -27.21 23.53 -50.12
CA ILE A 393 -27.72 22.74 -51.24
C ILE A 393 -27.32 21.26 -51.12
N LYS A 394 -26.06 21.00 -50.71
CA LYS A 394 -25.50 19.66 -50.56
C LYS A 394 -26.22 18.83 -49.49
N TYR A 395 -26.60 19.43 -48.37
CA TYR A 395 -27.15 18.72 -47.22
C TYR A 395 -28.68 18.83 -47.06
N TYR A 396 -29.34 19.80 -47.70
CA TYR A 396 -30.79 20.01 -47.59
C TYR A 396 -31.59 18.71 -47.82
N PRO A 397 -32.60 18.36 -46.99
CA PRO A 397 -33.20 19.13 -45.89
C PRO A 397 -32.47 19.06 -44.54
N LEU A 398 -31.27 18.48 -44.49
CA LEU A 398 -30.41 18.50 -43.30
C LEU A 398 -29.49 19.72 -43.30
N LEU A 399 -29.08 20.16 -42.12
CA LEU A 399 -28.05 21.17 -41.95
C LEU A 399 -26.65 20.52 -42.00
N PRO A 400 -25.59 21.28 -42.36
CA PRO A 400 -24.26 20.70 -42.57
C PRO A 400 -23.69 19.93 -41.37
N TYR A 401 -24.05 20.31 -40.15
CA TYR A 401 -23.58 19.65 -38.93
C TYR A 401 -24.39 18.39 -38.56
N HIS A 402 -25.59 18.16 -39.12
CA HIS A 402 -26.47 17.06 -38.68
C HIS A 402 -25.84 15.68 -38.86
N ILE A 403 -25.17 15.43 -39.98
CA ILE A 403 -24.55 14.11 -40.22
C ILE A 403 -23.39 13.89 -39.24
N GLY A 404 -22.55 14.91 -39.01
CA GLY A 404 -21.49 14.84 -38.01
C GLY A 404 -22.05 14.59 -36.61
N LEU A 405 -23.11 15.33 -36.23
CA LEU A 405 -23.78 15.15 -34.94
C LEU A 405 -24.34 13.74 -34.78
N LEU A 406 -24.97 13.17 -35.81
CA LEU A 406 -25.48 11.80 -35.77
C LEU A 406 -24.36 10.77 -35.59
N ILE A 407 -23.21 10.99 -36.22
CA ILE A 407 -22.04 10.13 -36.03
C ILE A 407 -21.60 10.15 -34.57
N ASP A 408 -21.54 11.34 -33.95
CA ASP A 408 -21.16 11.48 -32.55
C ASP A 408 -22.17 10.76 -31.63
N VAL A 409 -23.47 11.00 -31.85
CA VAL A 409 -24.57 10.39 -31.09
C VAL A 409 -24.55 8.86 -31.16
N VAL A 410 -24.45 8.30 -32.36
CA VAL A 410 -24.41 6.83 -32.57
C VAL A 410 -23.15 6.24 -31.92
N SER A 411 -22.03 6.96 -31.98
CA SER A 411 -20.80 6.55 -31.31
C SER A 411 -20.96 6.54 -29.79
N GLY A 412 -21.54 7.59 -29.19
CA GLY A 412 -21.77 7.68 -27.76
C GLY A 412 -22.77 6.63 -27.23
N LEU A 413 -23.86 6.38 -27.97
CA LEU A 413 -24.83 5.32 -27.64
C LEU A 413 -24.16 3.95 -27.53
N ARG A 414 -23.19 3.67 -28.40
CA ARG A 414 -22.50 2.39 -28.43
C ARG A 414 -21.52 2.22 -27.28
N THR A 415 -20.78 3.27 -26.92
CA THR A 415 -19.83 3.22 -25.81
C THR A 415 -20.53 2.90 -24.48
N GLN A 416 -21.76 3.39 -24.28
CA GLN A 416 -22.51 3.15 -23.04
C GLN A 416 -23.28 1.82 -22.99
N ALA A 417 -23.54 1.16 -24.13
CA ALA A 417 -24.35 -0.05 -24.19
C ALA A 417 -23.68 -1.32 -23.62
N GLY A 418 -22.39 -1.24 -23.23
CA GLY A 418 -21.62 -2.35 -22.65
C GLY A 418 -21.24 -3.45 -23.66
N PRO A 419 -20.24 -4.30 -23.32
CA PRO A 419 -19.68 -5.29 -24.25
C PRO A 419 -20.63 -6.45 -24.61
N ASN A 420 -21.66 -6.71 -23.81
CA ASN A 420 -22.52 -7.90 -23.94
C ASN A 420 -23.84 -7.69 -24.73
N LYS A 421 -24.24 -6.46 -25.04
CA LYS A 421 -25.32 -6.23 -25.99
C LYS A 421 -24.71 -6.18 -27.38
N HIS A 422 -24.69 -7.33 -28.04
CA HIS A 422 -24.52 -7.39 -29.49
C HIS A 422 -25.65 -6.54 -30.12
N LEU A 423 -25.39 -5.27 -30.39
CA LEU A 423 -26.20 -4.37 -31.23
C LEU A 423 -26.21 -4.83 -32.70
N GLY A 424 -25.92 -6.12 -32.97
CA GLY A 424 -25.72 -6.73 -34.27
C GLY A 424 -26.99 -6.93 -35.10
N GLY A 425 -28.14 -6.39 -34.66
CA GLY A 425 -29.40 -6.48 -35.41
C GLY A 425 -30.08 -5.14 -35.73
N ALA A 426 -29.71 -4.02 -35.08
CA ALA A 426 -30.49 -2.77 -35.11
C ALA A 426 -29.73 -1.52 -35.61
N ASN A 427 -28.49 -1.67 -36.05
CA ASN A 427 -27.65 -0.53 -36.43
C ASN A 427 -27.86 -0.10 -37.88
N ARG A 428 -28.86 0.77 -38.12
CA ARG A 428 -28.99 1.50 -39.37
C ARG A 428 -27.72 2.32 -39.62
N THR A 429 -27.12 2.23 -40.81
CA THR A 429 -26.02 3.13 -41.20
C THR A 429 -26.50 4.57 -41.26
N ILE A 430 -25.61 5.54 -41.09
CA ILE A 430 -25.92 6.98 -41.23
C ILE A 430 -26.59 7.28 -42.58
N ILE A 431 -26.19 6.58 -43.64
CA ILE A 431 -26.80 6.62 -44.98
C ILE A 431 -28.27 6.19 -44.91
N LYS A 432 -28.55 5.04 -44.29
CA LYS A 432 -29.92 4.53 -44.14
C LYS A 432 -30.76 5.40 -43.23
N LEU A 433 -30.22 5.87 -42.12
CA LEU A 433 -30.89 6.81 -41.21
C LEU A 433 -31.32 8.06 -41.97
N THR A 434 -30.43 8.63 -42.78
CA THR A 434 -30.73 9.80 -43.62
C THR A 434 -31.84 9.50 -44.63
N GLN A 435 -31.82 8.32 -45.28
CA GLN A 435 -32.91 7.91 -46.17
C GLN A 435 -34.24 7.77 -45.40
N GLN A 436 -34.24 7.12 -44.24
CA GLN A 436 -35.43 6.91 -43.42
C GLN A 436 -36.00 8.22 -42.86
N LEU A 437 -35.18 9.22 -42.60
CA LEU A 437 -35.67 10.56 -42.28
C LEU A 437 -36.54 11.13 -43.41
N LEU A 438 -36.16 10.87 -44.67
CA LEU A 438 -36.91 11.36 -45.84
C LEU A 438 -38.20 10.58 -46.09
N ILE A 439 -38.18 9.25 -46.02
CA ILE A 439 -39.27 8.39 -46.53
C ILE A 439 -40.18 7.76 -45.46
N HIS A 440 -39.78 7.75 -44.18
CA HIS A 440 -40.58 7.07 -43.15
C HIS A 440 -41.84 7.87 -42.82
N THR A 441 -42.95 7.17 -42.58
CA THR A 441 -44.29 7.73 -42.34
C THR A 441 -44.41 8.76 -41.20
N ASP A 442 -43.54 8.73 -40.18
CA ASP A 442 -43.67 9.64 -39.02
C ASP A 442 -42.88 10.94 -39.23
N SER A 443 -41.84 10.92 -40.06
CA SER A 443 -41.07 12.12 -40.41
C SER A 443 -41.56 12.75 -41.72
N ASP A 444 -41.93 11.91 -42.69
CA ASP A 444 -42.52 12.23 -44.01
C ASP A 444 -41.91 13.45 -44.72
N LEU A 445 -40.60 13.71 -44.48
CA LEU A 445 -39.92 14.92 -44.93
C LEU A 445 -39.97 15.06 -46.45
N ALA A 446 -40.00 13.96 -47.20
CA ALA A 446 -40.11 13.98 -48.66
C ALA A 446 -41.43 14.59 -49.17
N ASN A 447 -42.53 14.46 -48.43
CA ASN A 447 -43.84 15.02 -48.81
C ASN A 447 -44.09 16.43 -48.24
N GLN A 448 -43.18 16.93 -47.39
CA GLN A 448 -43.24 18.30 -46.86
C GLN A 448 -42.91 19.35 -47.93
N PRO A 449 -43.37 20.60 -47.76
CA PRO A 449 -43.02 21.69 -48.67
C PRO A 449 -41.51 22.00 -48.67
N VAL A 450 -40.99 22.46 -49.80
CA VAL A 450 -39.62 22.99 -49.88
C VAL A 450 -39.48 24.18 -48.90
N GLY A 451 -38.46 24.13 -48.05
CA GLY A 451 -38.27 25.02 -46.91
C GLY A 451 -38.21 24.29 -45.56
N THR A 452 -38.83 23.12 -45.44
CA THR A 452 -38.78 22.31 -44.21
C THR A 452 -37.37 21.77 -43.95
N LEU A 453 -36.96 21.75 -42.67
CA LEU A 453 -35.68 21.22 -42.21
C LEU A 453 -35.88 19.98 -41.34
N ALA A 454 -34.90 19.08 -41.35
CA ALA A 454 -34.87 17.96 -40.42
C ALA A 454 -34.45 18.45 -39.02
N THR A 455 -35.15 18.00 -37.99
CA THR A 455 -34.84 18.30 -36.58
C THR A 455 -34.36 17.06 -35.83
N LEU A 456 -33.65 17.26 -34.71
CA LEU A 456 -33.01 16.18 -33.97
C LEU A 456 -34.01 15.24 -33.27
N ASP A 457 -35.21 15.70 -32.96
CA ASP A 457 -36.29 14.85 -32.43
C ASP A 457 -36.79 13.83 -33.48
N LEU A 458 -36.84 14.20 -34.76
CA LEU A 458 -37.13 13.26 -35.85
C LEU A 458 -36.03 12.20 -35.99
N MET A 459 -34.78 12.58 -35.70
CA MET A 459 -33.64 11.66 -35.69
C MET A 459 -33.70 10.71 -34.50
N TYR A 460 -34.13 11.19 -33.33
CA TYR A 460 -34.36 10.35 -32.15
C TYR A 460 -35.31 9.20 -32.46
N ASP A 461 -36.42 9.46 -33.17
CA ASP A 461 -37.41 8.43 -33.51
C ASP A 461 -36.85 7.34 -34.46
N ARG A 462 -35.68 7.57 -35.06
CA ARG A 462 -34.95 6.57 -35.86
C ARG A 462 -33.87 5.83 -35.10
N LEU A 463 -33.49 6.33 -33.92
CA LEU A 463 -32.46 5.79 -33.04
C LEU A 463 -33.02 5.20 -31.74
N VAL A 464 -34.32 5.33 -31.48
CA VAL A 464 -34.98 4.92 -30.23
C VAL A 464 -34.67 3.47 -29.81
N GLY A 465 -34.52 2.54 -30.77
CA GLY A 465 -34.19 1.13 -30.49
C GLY A 465 -32.78 0.91 -29.92
N ASN A 466 -31.91 1.92 -29.97
CA ASN A 466 -30.56 1.88 -29.41
C ASN A 466 -30.44 2.60 -28.06
N ILE A 467 -31.52 3.23 -27.58
CA ILE A 467 -31.56 3.98 -26.32
C ILE A 467 -32.12 3.07 -25.22
N PRO A 468 -31.58 3.12 -23.98
CA PRO A 468 -32.11 2.37 -22.85
C PRO A 468 -33.63 2.56 -22.63
N ASP A 469 -34.35 1.45 -22.41
CA ASP A 469 -35.83 1.41 -22.31
C ASP A 469 -36.39 2.33 -21.22
N ASP A 470 -35.65 2.54 -20.13
CA ASP A 470 -36.00 3.43 -19.03
C ASP A 470 -36.03 4.90 -19.47
N ILE A 471 -35.02 5.34 -20.23
CA ILE A 471 -34.98 6.70 -20.81
C ILE A 471 -36.11 6.86 -21.84
N VAL A 472 -36.32 5.87 -22.71
CA VAL A 472 -37.40 5.88 -23.70
C VAL A 472 -38.76 5.98 -23.03
N THR A 473 -39.01 5.18 -22.00
CA THR A 473 -40.28 5.18 -21.24
C THR A 473 -40.51 6.53 -20.59
N LYS A 474 -39.47 7.14 -20.01
CA LYS A 474 -39.55 8.46 -19.40
C LYS A 474 -39.92 9.54 -20.42
N ILE A 475 -39.23 9.59 -21.57
CA ILE A 475 -39.51 10.57 -22.63
C ILE A 475 -40.94 10.40 -23.20
N ASN A 476 -41.39 9.16 -23.38
CA ASN A 476 -42.74 8.88 -23.87
C ASN A 476 -43.83 9.24 -22.86
N GLY A 477 -43.52 9.23 -21.55
CA GLY A 477 -44.43 9.61 -20.48
C GLY A 477 -44.59 11.13 -20.26
N ILE A 478 -43.66 11.96 -20.75
CA ILE A 478 -43.66 13.43 -20.55
C ILE A 478 -45.00 14.10 -20.85
N PRO A 479 -45.74 13.78 -21.95
CA PRO A 479 -47.03 14.41 -22.23
C PRO A 479 -48.11 14.22 -21.16
N ALA A 480 -47.95 13.26 -20.25
CA ALA A 480 -48.87 13.05 -19.13
C ALA A 480 -48.64 14.01 -17.95
N TYR A 481 -47.46 14.63 -17.87
CA TYR A 481 -47.04 15.46 -16.73
C TYR A 481 -46.80 16.92 -17.13
N VAL A 482 -46.35 17.17 -18.37
CA VAL A 482 -46.00 18.50 -18.86
C VAL A 482 -46.85 18.88 -20.07
N ASP A 483 -47.73 19.87 -19.90
CA ASP A 483 -48.56 20.43 -20.99
C ASP A 483 -47.79 21.52 -21.76
N HIS A 484 -46.85 21.11 -22.63
CA HIS A 484 -46.13 22.03 -23.51
C HIS A 484 -45.75 21.37 -24.85
N ARG A 485 -46.04 22.02 -25.98
CA ARG A 485 -45.86 21.43 -27.34
C ARG A 485 -44.44 20.93 -27.63
N LEU A 486 -43.42 21.61 -27.08
CA LEU A 486 -42.01 21.28 -27.28
C LEU A 486 -41.42 20.41 -26.16
N ALA A 487 -42.17 20.04 -25.12
CA ALA A 487 -41.61 19.28 -24.00
C ALA A 487 -41.00 17.95 -24.45
N GLN A 488 -41.73 17.16 -25.23
CA GLN A 488 -41.24 15.89 -25.73
C GLN A 488 -40.11 16.06 -26.80
N PRO A 489 -40.22 16.95 -27.81
CA PRO A 489 -39.11 17.24 -28.72
C PRO A 489 -37.82 17.70 -28.01
N VAL A 490 -37.94 18.56 -26.99
CA VAL A 490 -36.81 19.03 -26.18
C VAL A 490 -36.17 17.87 -25.43
N ALA A 491 -36.96 16.98 -24.81
CA ALA A 491 -36.42 15.80 -24.14
C ALA A 491 -35.73 14.83 -25.12
N LYS A 492 -36.29 14.61 -26.31
CA LYS A 492 -35.65 13.82 -27.39
C LYS A 492 -34.31 14.44 -27.81
N ALA A 493 -34.26 15.76 -27.99
CA ALA A 493 -33.03 16.48 -28.31
C ALA A 493 -31.99 16.41 -27.18
N ILE A 494 -32.40 16.59 -25.92
CA ILE A 494 -31.54 16.43 -24.74
C ILE A 494 -30.95 15.02 -24.70
N CYS A 495 -31.77 14.00 -24.94
CA CYS A 495 -31.32 12.62 -24.97
C CYS A 495 -30.18 12.42 -25.98
N LEU A 496 -30.40 12.81 -27.24
CA LEU A 496 -29.36 12.65 -28.28
C LEU A 496 -28.13 13.52 -27.99
N LEU A 497 -28.28 14.79 -27.62
CA LEU A 497 -27.14 15.68 -27.34
C LEU A 497 -26.25 15.16 -26.20
N ASN A 498 -26.81 14.48 -25.20
CA ASN A 498 -25.99 13.85 -24.15
C ASN A 498 -25.13 12.68 -24.65
N TYR A 499 -25.46 12.07 -25.79
CA TYR A 499 -24.63 11.07 -26.45
C TYR A 499 -23.65 11.67 -27.47
N ALA A 500 -23.78 12.95 -27.84
CA ALA A 500 -22.96 13.60 -28.86
C ALA A 500 -21.55 14.03 -28.40
N GLY A 501 -21.18 13.73 -27.15
CA GLY A 501 -19.88 14.10 -26.57
C GLY A 501 -19.82 15.52 -26.01
N GLU A 502 -18.66 15.91 -25.45
CA GLU A 502 -18.51 17.17 -24.70
C GLU A 502 -18.43 18.43 -25.58
N ASP A 503 -18.14 18.27 -26.87
CA ASP A 503 -17.93 19.36 -27.84
C ASP A 503 -19.24 20.10 -28.19
N VAL A 504 -20.40 19.50 -27.94
CA VAL A 504 -21.72 20.11 -28.12
C VAL A 504 -22.44 20.16 -26.78
N PRO A 505 -22.32 21.24 -25.99
CA PRO A 505 -23.02 21.34 -24.72
C PRO A 505 -24.54 21.26 -24.92
N CYS A 506 -25.20 20.45 -24.08
CA CYS A 506 -26.65 20.34 -24.05
C CYS A 506 -27.27 21.54 -23.31
N ASN A 507 -27.23 22.72 -23.93
CA ASN A 507 -27.78 23.98 -23.41
C ASN A 507 -29.00 24.45 -24.22
N ALA A 508 -29.70 25.47 -23.73
CA ALA A 508 -30.93 25.97 -24.36
C ALA A 508 -30.69 26.44 -25.81
N GLU A 509 -29.55 27.06 -26.08
CA GLU A 509 -29.18 27.57 -27.41
C GLU A 509 -28.98 26.44 -28.42
N ASN A 510 -28.23 25.40 -28.06
CA ASN A 510 -27.99 24.25 -28.93
C ASN A 510 -29.26 23.41 -29.13
N ILE A 511 -30.07 23.22 -28.08
CA ILE A 511 -31.36 22.52 -28.18
C ILE A 511 -32.30 23.26 -29.15
N ALA A 512 -32.33 24.59 -29.09
CA ALA A 512 -33.12 25.39 -30.02
C ALA A 512 -32.61 25.31 -31.46
N ALA A 513 -31.29 25.30 -31.67
CA ALA A 513 -30.67 25.18 -32.99
C ALA A 513 -30.99 23.83 -33.66
N VAL A 514 -30.92 22.72 -32.92
CA VAL A 514 -31.20 21.38 -33.46
C VAL A 514 -32.69 21.07 -33.63
N LEU A 515 -33.57 21.91 -33.09
CA LEU A 515 -35.04 21.83 -33.23
C LEU A 515 -35.60 22.91 -34.18
N HIS A 516 -34.75 23.56 -34.98
CA HIS A 516 -35.19 24.58 -35.93
C HIS A 516 -35.95 23.96 -37.13
N PRO A 517 -37.25 24.24 -37.33
CA PRO A 517 -38.12 23.39 -38.16
C PRO A 517 -38.14 23.73 -39.66
N ALA A 518 -37.82 24.96 -40.06
CA ALA A 518 -37.87 25.40 -41.47
C ALA A 518 -36.91 26.58 -41.70
N VAL A 519 -36.50 26.77 -42.96
CA VAL A 519 -35.55 27.82 -43.37
C VAL A 519 -36.05 29.23 -43.03
N ASP A 520 -37.36 29.41 -43.06
CA ASP A 520 -38.03 30.69 -42.81
C ASP A 520 -38.62 30.84 -41.39
N ALA A 521 -38.35 29.90 -40.49
CA ALA A 521 -38.90 29.89 -39.15
C ALA A 521 -38.26 30.96 -38.22
N ASP A 522 -39.02 31.39 -37.22
CA ASP A 522 -38.51 32.22 -36.13
C ASP A 522 -37.65 31.40 -35.14
N SER A 523 -36.91 32.11 -34.27
CA SER A 523 -36.06 31.50 -33.26
C SER A 523 -36.86 30.62 -32.30
N GLN A 524 -36.39 29.39 -32.07
CA GLN A 524 -37.01 28.46 -31.11
C GLN A 524 -36.49 28.63 -29.67
N LEU A 525 -35.57 29.58 -29.43
CA LEU A 525 -34.90 29.72 -28.13
C LEU A 525 -35.87 29.98 -26.97
N GLN A 526 -36.80 30.92 -27.14
CA GLN A 526 -37.75 31.27 -26.09
C GLN A 526 -38.74 30.12 -25.80
N PRO A 527 -39.41 29.51 -26.80
CA PRO A 527 -40.22 28.30 -26.59
C PRO A 527 -39.46 27.12 -25.96
N VAL A 528 -38.18 26.95 -26.29
CA VAL A 528 -37.33 25.90 -25.70
C VAL A 528 -37.03 26.19 -24.23
N ARG A 529 -36.75 27.45 -23.85
CA ARG A 529 -36.56 27.84 -22.44
C ARG A 529 -37.80 27.60 -21.60
N GLU A 530 -38.98 27.89 -22.14
CA GLU A 530 -40.28 27.61 -21.49
C GLU A 530 -40.49 26.09 -21.30
N ALA A 531 -40.18 25.29 -22.32
CA ALA A 531 -40.23 23.82 -22.21
C ALA A 531 -39.22 23.27 -21.18
N LEU A 532 -37.99 23.78 -21.16
CA LEU A 532 -36.95 23.38 -20.22
C LEU A 532 -37.33 23.70 -18.77
N ALA A 533 -37.93 24.88 -18.53
CA ALA A 533 -38.44 25.24 -17.21
C ALA A 533 -39.53 24.26 -16.75
N ALA A 534 -40.54 24.01 -17.60
CA ALA A 534 -41.62 23.08 -17.28
C ALA A 534 -41.13 21.64 -17.04
N LEU A 535 -40.16 21.16 -17.83
CA LEU A 535 -39.54 19.85 -17.64
C LEU A 535 -38.68 19.76 -16.36
N THR A 536 -38.06 20.86 -15.94
CA THR A 536 -37.25 20.93 -14.71
C THR A 536 -38.14 20.96 -13.48
N ASP A 537 -39.24 21.73 -13.53
CA ASP A 537 -40.23 21.82 -12.45
C ASP A 537 -40.87 20.46 -12.14
N GLU A 538 -41.18 19.68 -13.19
CA GLU A 538 -41.72 18.30 -13.08
C GLU A 538 -40.61 17.22 -12.93
N LEU A 539 -39.36 17.62 -12.67
CA LEU A 539 -38.20 16.73 -12.44
C LEU A 539 -37.91 15.73 -13.58
N GLN A 540 -38.38 16.02 -14.80
CA GLN A 540 -38.15 15.17 -15.98
C GLN A 540 -36.73 15.32 -16.52
N ILE A 541 -36.12 16.50 -16.34
CA ILE A 541 -34.74 16.81 -16.70
C ILE A 541 -34.03 17.52 -15.53
N ARG A 542 -32.70 17.59 -15.59
CA ARG A 542 -31.87 18.30 -14.60
C ARG A 542 -30.84 19.18 -15.28
N ASP A 543 -30.58 20.34 -14.69
CA ASP A 543 -29.48 21.23 -15.06
C ASP A 543 -28.27 20.98 -14.15
N VAL A 544 -27.15 20.58 -14.74
CA VAL A 544 -25.86 20.50 -14.07
C VAL A 544 -24.88 21.44 -14.76
N GLN A 545 -24.63 22.58 -14.14
CA GLN A 545 -23.68 23.60 -14.63
C GLN A 545 -23.99 24.12 -16.05
N GLY A 546 -25.28 24.30 -16.39
CA GLY A 546 -25.73 24.76 -17.69
C GLY A 546 -25.81 23.66 -18.75
N ARG A 547 -25.81 22.39 -18.33
CA ARG A 547 -25.99 21.21 -19.20
C ARG A 547 -27.21 20.42 -18.73
N TYR A 548 -28.20 20.31 -19.62
CA TYR A 548 -29.41 19.55 -19.39
C TYR A 548 -29.19 18.07 -19.66
N HIS A 549 -29.63 17.22 -18.73
CA HIS A 549 -29.67 15.78 -18.93
C HIS A 549 -30.96 15.17 -18.39
N ILE A 550 -31.30 14.00 -18.92
CA ILE A 550 -32.38 13.17 -18.39
C ILE A 550 -31.76 12.30 -17.30
N PRO A 551 -32.20 12.42 -16.04
CA PRO A 551 -31.63 11.62 -14.97
C PRO A 551 -32.05 10.16 -15.10
N SER A 552 -31.11 9.28 -14.78
CA SER A 552 -31.30 7.84 -14.70
C SER A 552 -32.24 7.45 -13.55
N PRO A 553 -32.82 6.24 -13.55
CA PRO A 553 -33.64 5.74 -12.44
C PRO A 553 -32.90 5.75 -11.10
N ALA A 554 -31.59 5.50 -11.11
CA ALA A 554 -30.74 5.57 -9.92
C ALA A 554 -30.57 7.02 -9.42
N GLU A 555 -30.43 7.98 -10.33
CA GLU A 555 -30.37 9.40 -9.99
C GLU A 555 -31.69 9.94 -9.44
N ASP A 556 -32.83 9.48 -9.95
CA ASP A 556 -34.17 9.83 -9.45
C ASP A 556 -34.42 9.22 -8.07
N SER A 557 -34.08 7.94 -7.86
CA SER A 557 -34.21 7.32 -6.54
C SER A 557 -33.29 7.98 -5.51
N TRP A 558 -32.05 8.33 -5.91
CA TRP A 558 -31.10 9.06 -5.08
C TRP A 558 -31.65 10.40 -4.59
N GLU A 559 -32.17 11.22 -5.52
CA GLU A 559 -32.68 12.55 -5.17
C GLU A 559 -33.97 12.45 -4.34
N GLN A 560 -34.84 11.48 -4.61
CA GLN A 560 -36.02 11.21 -3.78
C GLN A 560 -35.62 10.78 -2.36
N GLN A 561 -34.63 9.88 -2.20
CA GLN A 561 -34.11 9.48 -0.90
C GLN A 561 -33.52 10.68 -0.13
N ARG A 562 -32.73 11.51 -0.82
CA ARG A 562 -32.13 12.72 -0.29
C ARG A 562 -33.18 13.73 0.20
N GLN A 563 -34.23 13.98 -0.60
CA GLN A 563 -35.30 14.90 -0.22
C GLN A 563 -36.14 14.38 0.95
N ASN A 564 -36.36 13.07 1.02
CA ASN A 564 -37.07 12.41 2.12
C ASN A 564 -36.29 12.43 3.44
N HIS A 565 -34.98 12.69 3.41
CA HIS A 565 -34.20 12.88 4.62
C HIS A 565 -34.50 14.26 5.25
N SER A 566 -35.03 14.22 6.47
CA SER A 566 -35.23 15.39 7.32
C SER A 566 -34.25 15.34 8.50
N PRO A 567 -33.19 16.16 8.51
CA PRO A 567 -32.20 16.18 9.58
C PRO A 567 -32.82 16.49 10.94
N LYS A 568 -32.34 15.84 12.01
CA LYS A 568 -32.78 16.17 13.37
C LYS A 568 -32.06 17.43 13.87
N PRO A 569 -32.62 18.15 14.85
CA PRO A 569 -31.94 19.31 15.46
C PRO A 569 -30.53 18.98 15.99
N SER A 570 -30.33 17.76 16.51
CA SER A 570 -29.00 17.29 16.95
C SER A 570 -27.97 17.21 15.83
N ASP A 571 -28.40 16.88 14.61
CA ASP A 571 -27.52 16.76 13.44
C ASP A 571 -27.09 18.14 12.96
N LEU A 572 -28.03 19.09 12.94
CA LEU A 572 -27.76 20.49 12.62
C LEU A 572 -26.77 21.10 13.62
N HIS A 573 -26.98 20.90 14.92
CA HIS A 573 -26.07 21.37 15.97
C HIS A 573 -24.67 20.76 15.87
N ARG A 574 -24.57 19.47 15.50
CA ARG A 574 -23.27 18.80 15.28
C ARG A 574 -22.51 19.46 14.13
N VAL A 575 -23.17 19.71 13.00
CA VAL A 575 -22.55 20.34 11.82
C VAL A 575 -22.16 21.78 12.10
N GLN A 576 -23.03 22.55 12.76
CA GLN A 576 -22.72 23.91 13.22
C GLN A 576 -21.45 23.91 14.09
N ALA A 577 -21.42 23.07 15.13
CA ALA A 577 -20.27 22.98 16.02
C ALA A 577 -18.98 22.60 15.28
N LYS A 578 -19.05 21.66 14.33
CA LYS A 578 -17.92 21.25 13.48
C LYS A 578 -17.37 22.41 12.66
N ILE A 579 -18.23 23.18 11.98
CA ILE A 579 -17.80 24.29 11.13
C ILE A 579 -17.23 25.43 11.98
N ILE A 580 -17.89 25.80 13.07
CA ILE A 580 -17.43 26.86 13.98
C ILE A 580 -16.09 26.48 14.62
N HIS A 581 -15.93 25.21 15.05
CA HIS A 581 -14.64 24.71 15.52
C HIS A 581 -13.53 24.90 14.47
N GLY A 582 -13.82 24.61 13.19
CA GLY A 582 -12.90 24.84 12.08
C GLY A 582 -12.57 26.32 11.86
N LEU A 583 -13.54 27.22 12.02
CA LEU A 583 -13.35 28.67 11.89
C LEU A 583 -12.57 29.30 13.06
N TRP A 584 -12.62 28.69 14.25
CA TRP A 584 -12.00 29.24 15.46
C TRP A 584 -10.47 29.27 15.38
N ALA A 585 -9.84 28.17 14.91
CA ALA A 585 -8.39 28.06 14.70
C ALA A 585 -7.52 28.59 15.87
N THR A 586 -8.01 28.41 17.11
CA THR A 586 -7.43 28.87 18.40
C THR A 586 -6.84 30.29 18.31
N PRO A 587 -7.69 31.33 18.35
CA PRO A 587 -7.25 32.72 18.33
C PRO A 587 -6.35 32.99 19.53
N LYS A 588 -5.39 33.89 19.35
CA LYS A 588 -4.46 34.28 20.41
C LYS A 588 -4.21 35.78 20.43
N HIS A 589 -3.90 36.30 21.61
CA HIS A 589 -3.45 37.67 21.80
C HIS A 589 -2.21 37.69 22.69
N THR A 590 -1.19 38.44 22.28
CA THR A 590 0.07 38.56 23.04
C THR A 590 -0.02 39.72 24.02
N LEU A 591 -0.15 39.43 25.32
CA LEU A 591 -0.17 40.47 26.35
C LEU A 591 1.27 40.89 26.69
N HIS A 592 1.54 42.21 26.68
CA HIS A 592 2.87 42.80 26.97
C HIS A 592 4.04 42.22 26.13
N GLU A 593 3.76 41.74 24.91
CA GLU A 593 4.75 41.16 23.97
C GLU A 593 5.48 39.90 24.49
N THR A 594 4.97 39.27 25.56
CA THR A 594 5.67 38.21 26.29
C THR A 594 5.01 36.84 26.23
N LYS A 595 3.70 36.72 26.50
CA LYS A 595 2.95 35.44 26.44
C LYS A 595 1.75 35.60 25.51
N ASP A 596 1.55 34.59 24.67
CA ASP A 596 0.33 34.42 23.90
C ASP A 596 -0.74 33.77 24.79
N PHE A 597 -1.88 34.45 24.96
CA PHE A 597 -3.07 33.89 25.59
C PHE A 597 -4.03 33.41 24.51
N THR A 598 -4.48 32.18 24.62
CA THR A 598 -5.36 31.50 23.67
C THR A 598 -6.82 31.58 24.12
N ALA A 599 -7.74 31.78 23.17
CA ALA A 599 -9.17 31.71 23.44
C ALA A 599 -9.68 30.27 23.30
N GLY A 600 -10.20 29.72 24.39
CA GLY A 600 -11.04 28.53 24.39
C GLY A 600 -12.43 28.85 23.84
N LEU A 601 -13.15 27.81 23.42
CA LEU A 601 -14.49 27.93 22.84
C LEU A 601 -15.42 26.90 23.48
N THR A 602 -16.56 27.38 23.93
CA THR A 602 -17.73 26.55 24.21
C THR A 602 -18.88 27.01 23.31
N ILE A 603 -19.63 26.07 22.75
CA ILE A 603 -20.74 26.35 21.83
C ILE A 603 -22.01 25.83 22.48
N ASN A 604 -22.99 26.71 22.74
CA ASN A 604 -24.25 26.38 23.39
C ASN A 604 -24.06 25.56 24.70
N GLY A 605 -23.06 25.94 25.49
CA GLY A 605 -22.74 25.30 26.79
C GLY A 605 -21.94 24.01 26.71
N ARG A 606 -21.46 23.59 25.53
CA ARG A 606 -20.58 22.41 25.37
C ARG A 606 -19.15 22.83 25.05
N ASP A 607 -18.18 22.23 25.74
CA ASP A 607 -16.76 22.46 25.49
C ASP A 607 -16.37 21.98 24.08
N ALA A 608 -15.83 22.90 23.27
CA ALA A 608 -15.33 22.60 21.93
C ALA A 608 -13.79 22.67 21.88
N ILE A 609 -13.20 23.75 22.39
CA ILE A 609 -11.75 24.00 22.35
C ILE A 609 -11.29 24.50 23.71
N LYS A 610 -10.23 23.90 24.26
CA LYS A 610 -9.57 24.39 25.47
C LYS A 610 -8.64 25.56 25.14
N GLY A 611 -8.61 26.57 26.00
CA GLY A 611 -7.69 27.71 25.91
C GLY A 611 -7.53 28.39 27.27
N ASP A 612 -6.68 29.41 27.32
CA ASP A 612 -6.38 30.17 28.54
C ASP A 612 -7.57 31.01 29.03
N VAL A 613 -8.40 31.50 28.10
CA VAL A 613 -9.63 32.26 28.38
C VAL A 613 -10.82 31.60 27.71
N VAL A 614 -11.86 31.27 28.47
CA VAL A 614 -13.04 30.58 27.93
C VAL A 614 -13.97 31.60 27.25
N VAL A 615 -14.35 31.32 26.00
CA VAL A 615 -15.42 32.06 25.28
C VAL A 615 -16.67 31.20 25.19
N HIS A 616 -17.75 31.65 25.81
CA HIS A 616 -19.09 31.09 25.71
C HIS A 616 -19.81 31.65 24.49
N MET A 617 -19.82 30.88 23.40
CA MET A 617 -20.56 31.22 22.19
C MET A 617 -21.96 30.63 22.23
N THR A 618 -22.97 31.49 22.13
CA THR A 618 -24.38 31.11 22.04
C THR A 618 -24.94 31.55 20.69
N LEU A 619 -25.55 30.60 19.98
CA LEU A 619 -26.16 30.85 18.67
C LEU A 619 -27.67 31.01 18.83
N ALA A 620 -28.21 32.17 18.43
CA ALA A 620 -29.64 32.41 18.40
C ALA A 620 -30.22 31.94 17.06
N GLU A 621 -31.19 31.01 17.11
CA GLU A 621 -31.80 30.42 15.91
C GLU A 621 -32.97 31.26 15.38
N THR A 622 -33.51 32.15 16.20
CA THR A 622 -34.61 33.05 15.84
C THR A 622 -34.37 34.45 16.37
N ALA A 623 -34.87 35.46 15.64
CA ALA A 623 -34.77 36.86 16.05
C ALA A 623 -35.37 37.13 17.45
N ALA A 624 -36.41 36.37 17.84
CA ALA A 624 -37.05 36.49 19.17
C ALA A 624 -36.14 36.05 20.33
N GLN A 625 -35.21 35.12 20.09
CA GLN A 625 -34.26 34.63 21.12
C GLN A 625 -33.07 35.56 21.33
N VAL A 626 -32.75 36.43 20.35
CA VAL A 626 -31.53 37.25 20.37
C VAL A 626 -31.50 38.17 21.59
N ASP A 627 -32.58 38.89 21.86
CA ASP A 627 -32.64 39.87 22.96
C ASP A 627 -32.55 39.19 24.35
N GLU A 628 -33.18 38.03 24.52
CA GLU A 628 -33.15 37.25 25.76
C GLU A 628 -31.73 36.73 26.05
N LEU A 629 -31.09 36.12 25.05
CA LEU A 629 -29.74 35.58 25.16
C LEU A 629 -28.68 36.65 25.39
N ILE A 630 -28.87 37.84 24.80
CA ILE A 630 -28.01 39.01 25.07
C ILE A 630 -28.13 39.45 26.53
N ALA A 631 -29.36 39.52 27.08
CA ALA A 631 -29.58 39.91 28.47
C ALA A 631 -28.98 38.89 29.46
N GLU A 632 -29.12 37.60 29.16
CA GLU A 632 -28.50 36.52 29.94
C GLU A 632 -26.97 36.60 29.91
N ALA A 633 -26.37 36.69 28.72
CA ALA A 633 -24.92 36.79 28.53
C ALA A 633 -24.34 37.99 29.29
N LYS A 634 -25.01 39.13 29.26
CA LYS A 634 -24.61 40.32 30.02
C LYS A 634 -24.63 40.08 31.52
N THR A 635 -25.67 39.43 32.03
CA THR A 635 -25.82 39.13 33.47
C THR A 635 -24.76 38.13 33.94
N ARG A 636 -24.58 37.02 33.22
CA ARG A 636 -23.58 36.01 33.54
C ARG A 636 -22.15 36.56 33.51
N SER A 637 -21.85 37.45 32.57
CA SER A 637 -20.53 38.09 32.50
C SER A 637 -20.17 38.95 33.72
N GLN A 638 -21.14 39.29 34.59
CA GLN A 638 -20.88 40.00 35.85
C GLN A 638 -20.48 39.05 36.98
N THR A 639 -20.98 37.81 36.97
CA THR A 639 -20.73 36.80 37.99
C THR A 639 -19.55 35.90 37.64
N GLU A 640 -19.41 35.54 36.36
CA GLU A 640 -18.33 34.71 35.82
C GLU A 640 -17.23 35.62 35.26
N THR A 641 -16.36 36.10 36.14
CA THR A 641 -15.36 37.15 35.82
C THR A 641 -14.16 36.66 35.02
N ASP A 642 -14.05 35.35 34.77
CA ASP A 642 -12.97 34.66 34.07
C ASP A 642 -13.34 34.20 32.65
N ALA A 643 -14.57 34.49 32.19
CA ALA A 643 -15.07 34.06 30.89
C ALA A 643 -15.67 35.21 30.06
N ILE A 644 -15.64 35.04 28.73
CA ILE A 644 -16.21 35.97 27.75
C ILE A 644 -17.50 35.35 27.20
N PHE A 645 -18.56 36.14 27.02
CA PHE A 645 -19.84 35.67 26.48
C PHE A 645 -20.10 36.30 25.11
N TRP A 646 -20.35 35.49 24.09
CA TRP A 646 -20.53 35.91 22.71
C TRP A 646 -21.83 35.36 22.15
N VAL A 647 -22.74 36.24 21.72
CA VAL A 647 -24.04 35.87 21.13
C VAL A 647 -24.04 36.20 19.63
N ALA A 648 -24.34 35.23 18.78
CA ALA A 648 -24.45 35.41 17.33
C ALA A 648 -25.81 34.94 16.80
N GLU A 649 -26.41 35.72 15.91
CA GLU A 649 -27.70 35.41 15.28
C GLU A 649 -27.51 34.61 14.00
N LEU A 650 -28.28 33.53 13.83
CA LEU A 650 -28.33 32.74 12.61
C LEU A 650 -29.52 33.17 11.76
N ASP A 651 -29.33 33.24 10.45
CA ASP A 651 -30.40 33.55 9.49
C ASP A 651 -30.94 32.30 8.79
N GLN A 652 -32.02 32.48 8.02
CA GLN A 652 -32.65 31.39 7.28
C GLN A 652 -31.71 30.75 6.23
N ALA A 653 -30.75 31.51 5.69
CA ALA A 653 -29.80 30.99 4.72
C ALA A 653 -28.84 29.97 5.34
N VAL A 654 -28.36 30.24 6.57
CA VAL A 654 -27.58 29.27 7.35
C VAL A 654 -28.40 27.99 7.60
N SER A 655 -29.66 28.12 8.02
CA SER A 655 -30.54 26.97 8.27
C SER A 655 -30.76 26.11 7.02
N ASN A 656 -31.02 26.73 5.87
CA ASN A 656 -31.22 26.01 4.61
C ASN A 656 -29.96 25.24 4.19
N HIS A 657 -28.78 25.86 4.28
CA HIS A 657 -27.53 25.20 3.92
C HIS A 657 -27.13 24.11 4.92
N LEU A 658 -27.46 24.23 6.21
CA LEU A 658 -27.26 23.16 7.18
C LEU A 658 -28.10 21.92 6.85
N VAL A 659 -29.36 22.12 6.47
CA VAL A 659 -30.25 21.02 6.06
C VAL A 659 -29.68 20.31 4.83
N GLU A 660 -29.27 21.06 3.81
CA GLU A 660 -28.70 20.47 2.59
C GLU A 660 -27.35 19.79 2.84
N TYR A 661 -26.50 20.33 3.72
CA TYR A 661 -25.26 19.67 4.15
C TYR A 661 -25.58 18.33 4.85
N CYS A 662 -26.52 18.31 5.80
CA CYS A 662 -26.87 17.07 6.51
C CYS A 662 -27.45 16.01 5.57
N ARG A 663 -28.30 16.41 4.62
CA ARG A 663 -28.82 15.52 3.57
C ARG A 663 -27.68 14.89 2.76
N SER A 664 -26.72 15.70 2.31
CA SER A 664 -25.57 15.21 1.55
C SER A 664 -24.64 14.31 2.39
N GLU A 665 -24.44 14.62 3.67
CA GLU A 665 -23.60 13.80 4.57
C GLU A 665 -24.25 12.44 4.86
N GLU A 666 -25.57 12.39 5.06
CA GLU A 666 -26.31 11.14 5.26
C GLU A 666 -26.27 10.24 4.01
N MET A 667 -26.54 10.81 2.83
CA MET A 667 -26.50 10.07 1.56
C MET A 667 -25.12 9.42 1.34
N LEU A 668 -24.04 10.11 1.73
CA LEU A 668 -22.68 9.56 1.65
C LEU A 668 -22.39 8.47 2.69
N GLN A 669 -23.07 8.46 3.83
CA GLN A 669 -22.90 7.43 4.87
C GLN A 669 -23.67 6.14 4.56
N GLN A 670 -24.81 6.23 3.88
CA GLN A 670 -25.63 5.06 3.56
C GLN A 670 -25.04 4.19 2.42
N GLU A 671 -24.06 4.70 1.67
CA GLU A 671 -23.58 4.12 0.41
C GLU A 671 -22.23 3.40 0.44
N ASP A 672 -21.60 3.24 1.59
CA ASP A 672 -20.41 2.36 1.70
C ASP A 672 -20.71 0.89 1.30
N ASN A 673 -21.98 0.54 0.95
CA ASN A 673 -22.43 -0.79 0.56
C ASN A 673 -23.05 -0.94 -0.86
N SER A 674 -23.16 0.10 -1.71
CA SER A 674 -24.01 0.01 -2.92
C SER A 674 -23.50 0.65 -4.22
N GLY A 675 -22.24 0.45 -4.62
CA GLY A 675 -21.84 0.44 -6.05
C GLY A 675 -22.12 1.66 -6.95
N ALA A 676 -22.59 2.81 -6.46
CA ALA A 676 -22.98 3.98 -7.27
C ALA A 676 -21.89 5.06 -7.34
N GLY A 677 -20.66 4.68 -7.64
CA GLY A 677 -19.46 5.55 -7.50
C GLY A 677 -19.53 6.92 -8.19
N GLY A 678 -20.31 7.07 -9.27
CA GLY A 678 -20.51 8.36 -9.96
C GLY A 678 -21.38 9.36 -9.18
N LEU A 679 -22.43 8.88 -8.49
CA LEU A 679 -23.34 9.71 -7.70
C LEU A 679 -22.70 10.15 -6.39
N THR A 680 -21.90 9.28 -5.79
CA THR A 680 -21.11 9.59 -4.60
C THR A 680 -20.13 10.76 -4.86
N ALA A 681 -19.50 10.81 -6.04
CA ALA A 681 -18.58 11.89 -6.40
C ALA A 681 -19.32 13.23 -6.54
N GLN A 682 -20.50 13.23 -7.16
CA GLN A 682 -21.35 14.42 -7.27
C GLN A 682 -21.85 14.88 -5.89
N GLU A 683 -22.26 13.96 -5.02
CA GLU A 683 -22.74 14.28 -3.68
C GLU A 683 -21.61 14.82 -2.79
N LYS A 684 -20.38 14.32 -2.92
CA LYS A 684 -19.18 14.91 -2.28
C LYS A 684 -18.95 16.36 -2.73
N ALA A 685 -19.11 16.65 -4.01
CA ALA A 685 -18.99 18.01 -4.53
C ALA A 685 -20.12 18.93 -4.02
N ARG A 686 -21.35 18.42 -3.88
CA ARG A 686 -22.48 19.15 -3.25
C ARG A 686 -22.18 19.45 -1.78
N LEU A 687 -21.75 18.45 -1.01
CA LEU A 687 -21.37 18.60 0.40
C LEU A 687 -20.32 19.69 0.58
N SER A 688 -19.24 19.66 -0.22
CA SER A 688 -18.16 20.66 -0.17
C SER A 688 -18.66 22.07 -0.43
N ARG A 689 -19.56 22.25 -1.42
CA ARG A 689 -20.13 23.58 -1.72
C ARG A 689 -20.96 24.12 -0.56
N HIS A 690 -21.81 23.30 0.04
CA HIS A 690 -22.58 23.71 1.21
C HIS A 690 -21.68 23.98 2.42
N GLU A 691 -20.61 23.21 2.59
CA GLU A 691 -19.63 23.46 3.64
C GLU A 691 -18.93 24.82 3.47
N ASP A 692 -18.50 25.15 2.27
CA ASP A 692 -17.81 26.41 1.97
C ASP A 692 -18.73 27.63 2.15
N GLU A 693 -19.99 27.51 1.73
CA GLU A 693 -20.98 28.57 1.93
C GLU A 693 -21.39 28.73 3.40
N LEU A 694 -21.53 27.62 4.15
CA LEU A 694 -21.74 27.67 5.59
C LEU A 694 -20.56 28.33 6.33
N LYS A 695 -19.31 28.03 5.93
CA LYS A 695 -18.13 28.72 6.47
C LYS A 695 -18.18 30.22 6.23
N ARG A 696 -18.63 30.64 5.03
CA ARG A 696 -18.77 32.06 4.69
C ARG A 696 -19.84 32.74 5.55
N LEU A 697 -21.05 32.18 5.59
CA LEU A 697 -22.18 32.74 6.34
C LEU A 697 -21.91 32.76 7.85
N LEU A 698 -21.44 31.66 8.44
CA LEU A 698 -21.14 31.61 9.89
C LEU A 698 -20.02 32.57 10.28
N ARG A 699 -19.00 32.77 9.43
CA ARG A 699 -17.95 33.76 9.66
C ARG A 699 -18.52 35.17 9.78
N GLU A 700 -19.41 35.55 8.86
CA GLU A 700 -20.07 36.86 8.85
C GLU A 700 -20.93 37.06 10.11
N ARG A 701 -21.72 36.04 10.50
CA ARG A 701 -22.61 36.11 11.66
C ARG A 701 -21.88 36.16 12.99
N ILE A 702 -20.81 35.37 13.15
CA ILE A 702 -19.99 35.39 14.37
C ILE A 702 -19.30 36.74 14.53
N ALA A 703 -18.69 37.27 13.45
CA ALA A 703 -18.01 38.56 13.49
C ALA A 703 -18.96 39.72 13.86
N ALA A 704 -20.22 39.66 13.43
CA ALA A 704 -21.25 40.65 13.76
C ALA A 704 -21.90 40.47 15.15
N GLY A 705 -21.51 39.43 15.90
CA GLY A 705 -22.12 39.07 17.18
C GLY A 705 -21.87 40.09 18.31
N ARG A 706 -22.60 39.92 19.42
CA ARG A 706 -22.51 40.73 20.63
C ARG A 706 -21.62 40.06 21.66
N VAL A 707 -20.66 40.80 22.23
CA VAL A 707 -19.68 40.25 23.17
C VAL A 707 -19.75 40.96 24.51
N PHE A 708 -19.73 40.22 25.61
CA PHE A 708 -19.81 40.74 26.98
C PHE A 708 -18.70 40.18 27.87
N PHE A 709 -18.11 41.06 28.69
CA PHE A 709 -17.15 40.72 29.74
C PHE A 709 -17.28 41.71 30.90
N GLY A 710 -17.46 41.20 32.13
CA GLY A 710 -17.62 42.05 33.33
C GLY A 710 -18.88 42.93 33.30
N GLY A 711 -19.92 42.54 32.57
CA GLY A 711 -21.15 43.33 32.38
C GLY A 711 -21.07 44.43 31.32
N TYR A 712 -19.90 44.63 30.71
CA TYR A 712 -19.68 45.62 29.65
C TYR A 712 -19.70 44.98 28.27
N ASP A 713 -20.19 45.74 27.29
CA ASP A 713 -20.15 45.36 25.89
C ASP A 713 -18.71 45.53 25.35
N ARG A 714 -18.18 44.47 24.73
CA ARG A 714 -16.81 44.36 24.22
C ARG A 714 -16.80 43.98 22.73
N ARG A 715 -17.80 44.45 21.97
CA ARG A 715 -17.88 44.20 20.53
C ARG A 715 -16.53 44.47 19.84
N PRO A 716 -16.09 43.56 18.96
CA PRO A 716 -14.91 43.78 18.14
C PRO A 716 -15.13 44.93 17.15
N ASP A 717 -14.05 45.56 16.67
CA ASP A 717 -14.11 46.61 15.65
C ASP A 717 -14.80 46.10 14.35
N GLU A 718 -15.66 46.92 13.74
CA GLU A 718 -16.42 46.62 12.50
C GLU A 718 -15.49 46.32 11.30
N GLN A 719 -14.21 46.66 11.40
CA GLN A 719 -13.20 46.38 10.37
C GLN A 719 -12.78 44.90 10.33
N HIS A 720 -13.02 44.12 11.39
CA HIS A 720 -12.61 42.71 11.46
C HIS A 720 -13.58 41.78 10.72
N ARG A 721 -13.25 41.42 9.47
CA ARG A 721 -14.03 40.45 8.66
C ARG A 721 -13.74 38.97 8.99
N GLU A 722 -12.72 38.69 9.79
CA GLU A 722 -12.32 37.34 10.19
C GLU A 722 -12.61 37.09 11.68
N VAL A 723 -13.19 35.92 11.99
CA VAL A 723 -13.49 35.50 13.38
C VAL A 723 -12.24 35.53 14.25
N ARG A 724 -11.09 35.07 13.75
CA ARG A 724 -9.84 35.04 14.50
C ARG A 724 -9.38 36.45 14.91
N ALA A 725 -9.46 37.41 14.00
CA ALA A 725 -9.07 38.79 14.27
C ALA A 725 -10.02 39.43 15.29
N ALA A 726 -11.33 39.21 15.13
CA ALA A 726 -12.35 39.68 16.06
C ALA A 726 -12.13 39.12 17.49
N VAL A 727 -11.85 37.83 17.64
CA VAL A 727 -11.57 37.23 18.96
C VAL A 727 -10.27 37.78 19.56
N SER A 728 -9.22 38.01 18.76
CA SER A 728 -7.95 38.58 19.25
C SER A 728 -8.13 40.01 19.78
N ASP A 729 -8.97 40.82 19.13
CA ASP A 729 -9.33 42.16 19.59
C ASP A 729 -10.07 42.10 20.94
N VAL A 730 -11.10 41.24 21.05
CA VAL A 730 -11.82 41.03 22.32
C VAL A 730 -10.87 40.61 23.45
N LEU A 731 -9.96 39.66 23.19
CA LEU A 731 -8.95 39.24 24.16
C LEU A 731 -8.07 40.42 24.60
N SER A 732 -7.65 41.29 23.68
CA SER A 732 -6.84 42.47 24.00
C SER A 732 -7.51 43.40 25.03
N GLN A 733 -8.84 43.49 24.97
CA GLN A 733 -9.64 44.32 25.87
C GLN A 733 -9.87 43.67 27.25
N CYS A 734 -9.90 42.33 27.32
CA CYS A 734 -10.24 41.58 28.53
C CYS A 734 -9.02 41.16 29.36
N LEU A 735 -7.92 40.75 28.71
CA LEU A 735 -6.73 40.19 29.35
C LEU A 735 -6.10 41.07 30.45
N PRO A 736 -6.01 42.42 30.31
CA PRO A 736 -5.48 43.27 31.38
C PRO A 736 -6.29 43.24 32.67
N THR A 737 -7.60 42.98 32.57
CA THR A 737 -8.51 42.90 33.73
C THR A 737 -8.47 41.49 34.33
N LEU A 738 -8.32 40.47 33.50
CA LEU A 738 -8.26 39.06 33.92
C LEU A 738 -6.94 38.71 34.62
N TYR A 739 -5.82 39.27 34.16
CA TYR A 739 -4.48 38.98 34.72
C TYR A 739 -3.77 40.24 35.24
N PRO A 740 -4.29 40.88 36.31
CA PRO A 740 -3.74 42.14 36.81
C PRO A 740 -2.30 42.02 37.34
N ARG A 741 -1.88 40.85 37.81
CA ARG A 741 -0.51 40.58 38.31
C ARG A 741 0.44 40.05 37.24
N TYR A 742 0.01 39.95 35.98
CA TYR A 742 0.88 39.48 34.90
C TYR A 742 2.10 40.38 34.68
N ARG A 743 1.97 41.68 34.96
CA ARG A 743 3.08 42.66 34.89
C ARG A 743 4.28 42.29 35.76
N GLU A 744 4.08 41.58 36.86
CA GLU A 744 5.16 41.12 37.76
C GLU A 744 6.08 40.08 37.08
N ALA A 745 5.59 39.41 36.04
CA ALA A 745 6.30 38.39 35.26
C ALA A 745 6.34 38.69 33.75
N ALA A 746 6.00 39.91 33.32
CA ALA A 746 5.89 40.30 31.92
C ALA A 746 7.27 40.59 31.29
N LYS A 747 8.18 39.61 31.38
CA LYS A 747 9.50 39.61 30.72
C LYS A 747 9.84 38.23 30.19
N ARG A 748 10.46 38.18 29.01
CA ARG A 748 10.94 36.92 28.43
C ARG A 748 12.15 36.43 29.21
N VAL A 749 11.96 35.33 29.94
CA VAL A 749 13.03 34.60 30.62
C VAL A 749 13.56 33.54 29.66
N SER A 750 14.88 33.50 29.47
CA SER A 750 15.53 32.49 28.64
C SER A 750 16.20 31.41 29.50
N ALA A 751 16.48 30.26 28.88
CA ALA A 751 17.25 29.19 29.53
C ALA A 751 18.66 29.66 29.96
N ALA A 752 19.24 30.64 29.25
CA ALA A 752 20.53 31.23 29.59
C ALA A 752 20.48 32.03 30.91
N ASP A 753 19.36 32.68 31.21
CA ASP A 753 19.18 33.43 32.46
C ASP A 753 19.15 32.50 33.66
N LEU A 754 18.44 31.38 33.55
CA LEU A 754 18.45 30.32 34.55
C LEU A 754 19.84 29.69 34.68
N GLN A 755 20.53 29.43 33.57
CA GLN A 755 21.90 28.90 33.63
C GLN A 755 22.87 29.85 34.33
N ARG A 756 22.82 31.17 34.09
CA ARG A 756 23.67 32.13 34.80
C ARG A 756 23.42 32.11 36.30
N LEU A 757 22.16 32.03 36.75
CA LEU A 757 21.81 31.91 38.17
C LEU A 757 22.42 30.67 38.83
N LEU A 758 22.54 29.56 38.11
CA LEU A 758 23.05 28.28 38.63
C LEU A 758 24.59 28.17 38.56
N HIS A 759 25.29 29.11 37.91
CA HIS A 759 26.74 29.03 37.70
C HIS A 759 27.53 30.24 38.22
N GLU A 760 26.91 31.41 38.38
CA GLU A 760 27.61 32.60 38.90
C GLU A 760 27.73 32.57 40.43
N ASP A 761 28.96 32.81 40.90
CA ASP A 761 29.27 32.91 42.34
C ASP A 761 28.90 34.28 42.93
N ASN A 762 28.84 35.33 42.10
CA ASN A 762 28.45 36.68 42.52
C ASN A 762 27.10 37.11 41.90
N LEU A 763 26.15 37.53 42.76
CA LEU A 763 24.82 38.00 42.37
C LEU A 763 24.83 39.34 41.62
N ASP A 764 25.91 40.12 41.68
CA ASP A 764 26.04 41.40 40.93
C ASP A 764 26.15 41.21 39.41
N GLY A 765 26.62 40.04 38.97
CA GLY A 765 26.83 39.66 37.56
C GLY A 765 25.57 39.22 36.81
N LEU A 766 24.45 39.03 37.53
CA LEU A 766 23.25 38.45 36.97
C LEU A 766 22.66 39.27 35.81
N PRO A 767 22.07 38.61 34.79
CA PRO A 767 21.45 39.26 33.65
C PRO A 767 20.45 40.38 34.00
N ARG A 768 20.25 41.31 33.06
CA ARG A 768 19.33 42.45 33.22
C ARG A 768 17.89 42.04 33.58
N VAL A 769 17.45 40.84 33.19
CA VAL A 769 16.09 40.32 33.47
C VAL A 769 15.77 40.25 34.97
N PHE A 770 16.75 39.96 35.83
CA PHE A 770 16.54 39.88 37.29
C PHE A 770 16.22 41.25 37.91
N ARG A 771 16.78 42.33 37.33
CA ARG A 771 16.47 43.71 37.72
C ARG A 771 15.13 44.18 37.14
N GLU A 772 14.84 43.81 35.89
CA GLU A 772 13.56 44.15 35.24
C GLU A 772 12.35 43.47 35.88
N LEU A 773 12.54 42.29 36.47
CA LEU A 773 11.56 41.57 37.29
C LEU A 773 11.58 41.99 38.78
N ASN A 774 12.41 42.96 39.17
CA ASN A 774 12.55 43.45 40.55
C ASN A 774 12.88 42.38 41.61
N LEU A 775 13.73 41.39 41.26
CA LEU A 775 14.04 40.23 42.13
C LEU A 775 15.19 40.46 43.13
N LEU A 776 15.95 41.56 42.99
CA LEU A 776 17.15 41.84 43.76
C LEU A 776 16.97 43.04 44.70
N GLN A 777 17.70 43.04 45.82
CA GLN A 777 17.81 44.14 46.77
C GLN A 777 19.25 44.26 47.30
N SER A 778 19.57 45.38 47.96
CA SER A 778 20.87 45.59 48.60
C SER A 778 20.70 45.67 50.12
N GLU A 779 21.38 44.79 50.84
CA GLU A 779 21.42 44.76 52.30
C GLU A 779 22.87 44.83 52.77
N GLY A 780 23.22 45.84 53.56
CA GLY A 780 24.57 45.99 54.12
C GLY A 780 25.70 46.19 53.09
N GLY A 781 25.38 46.56 51.84
CA GLY A 781 26.37 46.70 50.75
C GLY A 781 26.55 45.45 49.89
N THR A 782 25.78 44.38 50.15
CA THR A 782 25.80 43.13 49.39
C THR A 782 24.46 42.94 48.67
N THR A 783 24.49 42.44 47.43
CA THR A 783 23.28 42.12 46.65
C THR A 783 22.66 40.82 47.14
N THR A 784 21.37 40.85 47.50
CA THR A 784 20.59 39.69 47.97
C THR A 784 19.26 39.59 47.19
N PHE A 785 18.60 38.43 47.26
CA PHE A 785 17.26 38.25 46.67
C PHE A 785 16.19 38.89 47.55
N ARG A 786 15.23 39.57 46.92
CA ARG A 786 14.08 40.17 47.60
C ARG A 786 13.01 39.12 47.87
N CYS A 787 13.19 38.32 48.92
CA CYS A 787 12.29 37.21 49.25
C CYS A 787 11.02 37.63 50.00
N ASP A 788 10.98 38.85 50.56
CA ASP A 788 9.90 39.29 51.47
C ASP A 788 8.87 40.23 50.79
N SER A 789 8.98 40.47 49.48
CA SER A 789 7.95 41.18 48.69
C SER A 789 8.01 40.85 47.19
N GLY A 790 6.90 41.08 46.47
CA GLY A 790 6.83 40.89 45.02
C GLY A 790 6.63 39.43 44.60
N PRO A 791 7.13 39.00 43.42
CA PRO A 791 6.83 37.67 42.89
C PRO A 791 7.49 36.52 43.68
N LEU A 792 8.65 36.75 44.32
CA LEU A 792 9.32 35.73 45.14
C LEU A 792 8.56 35.45 46.44
N GLU A 793 8.01 36.48 47.07
CA GLU A 793 7.16 36.33 48.26
C GLU A 793 5.88 35.55 47.92
N ALA A 794 5.24 35.86 46.79
CA ALA A 794 4.03 35.15 46.37
C ALA A 794 4.27 33.63 46.21
N VAL A 795 5.41 33.25 45.61
CA VAL A 795 5.82 31.84 45.47
C VAL A 795 6.13 31.21 46.83
N LEU A 796 6.88 31.90 47.70
CA LEU A 796 7.25 31.41 49.03
C LEU A 796 6.02 31.21 49.93
N SER A 797 5.10 32.18 49.95
CA SER A 797 3.84 32.14 50.71
C SER A 797 2.92 31.03 50.21
N HIS A 798 2.85 30.78 48.90
CA HIS A 798 2.08 29.65 48.36
C HIS A 798 2.63 28.29 48.84
N VAL A 799 3.96 28.11 48.78
CA VAL A 799 4.61 26.87 49.23
C VAL A 799 4.45 26.68 50.74
N GLY A 800 4.65 27.74 51.53
CA GLY A 800 4.47 27.72 52.98
C GLY A 800 3.04 27.36 53.40
N ASN A 801 2.03 28.05 52.84
CA ASN A 801 0.62 27.79 53.14
C ASN A 801 0.24 26.33 52.83
N ARG A 802 0.70 25.77 51.71
CA ARG A 802 0.44 24.37 51.35
C ARG A 802 1.14 23.38 52.27
N GLN A 803 2.37 23.68 52.68
CA GLN A 803 3.12 22.87 53.63
C GLN A 803 2.44 22.81 55.01
N GLU A 804 1.80 23.88 55.48
CA GLU A 804 0.99 23.88 56.70
C GLU A 804 -0.20 22.91 56.64
N TYR A 805 -0.75 22.68 55.45
CA TYR A 805 -1.80 21.68 55.19
C TYR A 805 -1.25 20.28 54.86
N ASN A 806 0.05 20.04 55.05
CA ASN A 806 0.74 18.79 54.69
C ASN A 806 0.70 18.43 53.18
N ASP A 807 0.45 19.42 52.32
CA ASP A 807 0.47 19.24 50.87
C ASP A 807 1.91 19.39 50.34
N ILE A 808 2.32 18.45 49.48
CA ILE A 808 3.59 18.54 48.76
C ILE A 808 3.39 19.39 47.51
N VAL A 809 4.04 20.56 47.45
CA VAL A 809 3.99 21.43 46.27
C VAL A 809 5.00 20.96 45.24
N SER A 810 4.51 20.28 44.20
CA SER A 810 5.33 19.94 43.03
C SER A 810 5.56 21.16 42.13
N GLY A 811 6.63 21.14 41.32
CA GLY A 811 6.86 22.17 40.31
C GLY A 811 5.72 22.26 39.29
N ARG A 812 5.02 21.14 39.03
CA ARG A 812 3.77 21.14 38.27
C ARG A 812 2.66 21.91 39.00
N ALA A 813 2.38 21.59 40.26
CA ALA A 813 1.35 22.29 41.03
C ALA A 813 1.64 23.79 41.16
N LEU A 814 2.92 24.16 41.32
CA LEU A 814 3.37 25.54 41.40
C LEU A 814 3.11 26.28 40.08
N THR A 815 3.47 25.67 38.94
CA THR A 815 3.27 26.28 37.62
C THR A 815 1.79 26.35 37.24
N ASP A 816 1.02 25.30 37.50
CA ASP A 816 -0.43 25.27 37.27
C ASP A 816 -1.16 26.38 38.07
N HIS A 817 -0.73 26.67 39.31
CA HIS A 817 -1.33 27.74 40.12
C HIS A 817 -1.04 29.15 39.58
N PHE A 818 0.24 29.45 39.29
CA PHE A 818 0.65 30.78 38.85
C PHE A 818 0.34 31.05 37.36
N GLU A 819 -0.05 30.04 36.59
CA GLU A 819 -0.59 30.21 35.24
C GLU A 819 -2.03 30.73 35.22
N GLN A 820 -2.80 30.57 36.30
CA GLN A 820 -4.19 31.01 36.41
C GLN A 820 -4.31 32.51 36.79
N PRO A 821 -5.48 33.15 36.53
CA PRO A 821 -5.80 34.46 37.10
C PRO A 821 -5.65 34.48 38.63
N PRO A 822 -5.10 35.54 39.24
CA PRO A 822 -4.76 36.85 38.65
C PRO A 822 -3.34 36.96 38.06
N TYR A 823 -2.57 35.87 38.01
CA TYR A 823 -1.13 35.89 37.73
C TYR A 823 -0.80 35.73 36.24
N GLY A 824 -1.20 34.62 35.60
CA GLY A 824 -0.91 34.35 34.19
C GLY A 824 0.57 34.11 33.87
N TRP A 825 1.41 33.82 34.87
CA TRP A 825 2.86 33.80 34.74
C TRP A 825 3.37 32.66 33.84
N PRO A 826 4.35 32.92 32.96
CA PRO A 826 4.94 31.86 32.13
C PRO A 826 5.70 30.82 32.96
N PHE A 827 5.68 29.57 32.49
CA PHE A 827 6.40 28.44 33.11
C PHE A 827 7.86 28.77 33.46
N ASP A 828 8.60 29.33 32.49
CA ASP A 828 10.03 29.64 32.67
C ASP A 828 10.27 30.71 33.75
N THR A 829 9.33 31.62 33.93
CA THR A 829 9.40 32.69 34.92
C THR A 829 9.11 32.16 36.33
N VAL A 830 8.09 31.31 36.50
CA VAL A 830 7.82 30.63 37.78
C VAL A 830 8.99 29.73 38.18
N ARG A 831 9.59 29.04 37.21
CA ARG A 831 10.79 28.23 37.40
C ARG A 831 11.99 29.06 37.84
N LEU A 832 12.18 30.23 37.24
CA LEU A 832 13.23 31.17 37.65
C LEU A 832 13.02 31.64 39.10
N PHE A 833 11.78 31.96 39.49
CA PHE A 833 11.45 32.37 40.85
C PHE A 833 11.74 31.28 41.88
N ALA A 834 11.35 30.04 41.60
CA ALA A 834 11.67 28.89 42.45
C ALA A 834 13.19 28.68 42.59
N ALA A 835 13.95 28.84 41.49
CA ALA A 835 15.41 28.75 41.53
C ALA A 835 16.06 29.91 42.32
N CYS A 836 15.52 31.12 42.25
CA CYS A 836 16.00 32.26 43.07
C CYS A 836 15.80 31.99 44.56
N LEU A 837 14.66 31.43 44.97
CA LEU A 837 14.36 31.08 46.36
C LEU A 837 15.23 29.93 46.89
N LEU A 838 15.57 28.96 46.03
CA LEU A 838 16.55 27.91 46.34
C LEU A 838 17.97 28.48 46.49
N ARG A 839 18.37 29.42 45.61
CA ARG A 839 19.66 30.13 45.70
C ARG A 839 19.75 30.98 46.96
N ALA A 840 18.63 31.53 47.41
CA ALA A 840 18.52 32.28 48.66
C ALA A 840 18.45 31.39 49.92
N GLY A 841 18.44 30.06 49.79
CA GLY A 841 18.36 29.11 50.90
C GLY A 841 17.01 29.08 51.63
N ARG A 842 15.96 29.68 51.06
CA ARG A 842 14.61 29.77 51.66
C ARG A 842 13.70 28.60 51.28
N LEU A 843 14.00 27.95 50.16
CA LEU A 843 13.37 26.69 49.75
C LEU A 843 14.41 25.57 49.72
N GLU A 844 13.97 24.36 50.05
CA GLU A 844 14.62 23.11 49.66
C GLU A 844 13.76 22.44 48.58
N ALA A 845 14.41 21.78 47.62
CA ALA A 845 13.72 21.02 46.59
C ALA A 845 14.11 19.55 46.69
N THR A 846 13.24 18.63 46.29
CA THR A 846 13.56 17.19 46.19
C THR A 846 13.31 16.73 44.76
N SER A 847 14.36 16.19 44.11
CA SER A 847 14.33 15.63 42.76
C SER A 847 14.70 14.15 42.81
N GLN A 848 13.83 13.26 42.35
CA GLN A 848 14.08 11.79 42.35
C GLN A 848 14.63 11.27 43.69
N SER A 849 14.02 11.69 44.80
CA SER A 849 14.43 11.35 46.18
C SER A 849 15.77 11.93 46.65
N HIS A 850 16.41 12.82 45.89
CA HIS A 850 17.60 13.56 46.30
C HIS A 850 17.21 14.98 46.74
N PRO A 851 17.57 15.40 47.98
CA PRO A 851 17.36 16.77 48.43
C PRO A 851 18.37 17.70 47.75
N ILE A 852 17.87 18.85 47.29
CA ILE A 852 18.61 19.94 46.68
C ILE A 852 18.42 21.14 47.61
N THR A 853 19.49 21.54 48.28
CA THR A 853 19.51 22.63 49.26
C THR A 853 20.34 23.83 48.81
N ASP A 854 21.09 23.67 47.72
CA ASP A 854 21.86 24.71 47.05
C ASP A 854 21.56 24.71 45.55
N ALA A 855 21.23 25.89 45.00
CA ALA A 855 20.98 26.06 43.58
C ALA A 855 22.25 25.95 42.70
N THR A 856 23.47 25.98 43.25
CA THR A 856 24.71 25.68 42.49
C THR A 856 25.10 24.20 42.45
N SER A 857 24.36 23.31 43.12
CA SER A 857 24.70 21.88 43.14
C SER A 857 24.60 21.24 41.74
N ILE A 858 25.29 20.10 41.54
CA ILE A 858 25.24 19.36 40.27
C ILE A 858 23.80 18.89 40.00
N GLU A 859 23.09 18.47 41.04
CA GLU A 859 21.70 18.01 41.00
C GLU A 859 20.74 19.17 40.68
N ALA A 860 21.01 20.38 41.18
CA ALA A 860 20.25 21.58 40.82
C ALA A 860 20.48 21.99 39.36
N ARG A 861 21.75 21.95 38.91
CA ARG A 861 22.18 22.22 37.53
C ARG A 861 21.63 21.21 36.53
N ASP A 862 21.41 19.98 36.96
CA ASP A 862 20.76 18.94 36.15
C ASP A 862 19.23 19.00 36.22
N SER A 863 18.62 19.27 37.38
CA SER A 863 17.15 19.14 37.53
C SER A 863 16.38 20.40 37.13
N LEU A 864 16.86 21.61 37.47
CA LEU A 864 16.13 22.86 37.24
C LEU A 864 16.02 23.25 35.75
N PRO A 865 17.07 23.11 34.91
CA PRO A 865 16.96 23.44 33.49
C PRO A 865 16.05 22.50 32.68
N HIS A 866 15.78 21.28 33.17
CA HIS A 866 14.98 20.29 32.46
C HIS A 866 13.50 20.34 32.87
N ASN A 867 12.60 20.62 31.93
CA ASN A 867 11.17 20.84 32.20
C ASN A 867 10.47 19.69 32.92
N ASN A 868 10.74 18.43 32.52
CA ASN A 868 10.12 17.25 33.14
C ASN A 868 10.67 16.98 34.54
N LYS A 869 11.98 17.22 34.75
CA LYS A 869 12.60 17.08 36.06
C LYS A 869 12.06 18.14 37.01
N PHE A 870 12.02 19.41 36.59
CA PHE A 870 11.42 20.50 37.35
C PHE A 870 9.96 20.24 37.74
N ARG A 871 9.12 19.77 36.81
CA ARG A 871 7.70 19.46 37.12
C ARG A 871 7.54 18.38 38.18
N ALA A 872 8.47 17.42 38.25
CA ALA A 872 8.49 16.35 39.23
C ALA A 872 9.19 16.74 40.55
N MET A 873 9.91 17.87 40.59
CA MET A 873 10.52 18.37 41.83
C MET A 873 9.44 18.77 42.81
N SER A 874 9.64 18.46 44.08
CA SER A 874 8.83 18.99 45.18
C SER A 874 9.58 20.08 45.92
N PHE A 875 8.88 21.12 46.34
CA PHE A 875 9.44 22.27 47.05
C PHE A 875 8.89 22.33 48.46
N ARG A 876 9.76 22.64 49.42
CA ARG A 876 9.43 22.87 50.83
C ARG A 876 10.20 24.07 51.36
N VAL A 877 9.67 24.72 52.37
CA VAL A 877 10.38 25.77 53.12
C VAL A 877 11.39 25.10 54.05
N ARG A 878 12.65 25.57 54.06
CA ARG A 878 13.77 24.98 54.84
C ARG A 878 13.85 25.55 56.27
N ASP A 879 14.13 24.68 57.25
CA ASP A 879 14.29 24.99 58.69
C ASP A 879 15.79 24.96 59.09
N THR A 880 16.35 25.97 59.77
CA THR A 880 17.82 26.10 60.05
C THR A 880 18.19 26.09 61.55
N LEU A 881 19.38 25.55 61.91
CA LEU A 881 19.92 25.38 63.28
C LEU A 881 20.45 26.68 63.95
N GLU A 882 20.47 26.72 65.29
CA GLU A 882 21.06 27.84 66.05
C GLU A 882 22.59 27.77 66.10
N HIS A 883 23.25 28.91 65.88
CA HIS A 883 24.71 29.04 65.78
C HIS A 883 25.49 28.54 67.03
N ALA A 884 24.86 28.51 68.22
CA ALA A 884 25.51 28.11 69.47
C ALA A 884 25.89 26.62 69.55
N ASP A 885 25.11 25.73 68.94
CA ASP A 885 25.35 24.28 69.00
C ASP A 885 26.59 23.86 68.19
N VAL A 886 26.92 24.59 67.12
CA VAL A 886 28.06 24.35 66.22
C VAL A 886 29.40 24.59 66.94
N ILE A 887 29.49 25.63 67.77
CA ILE A 887 30.71 25.99 68.51
C ILE A 887 31.09 24.90 69.54
N ARG A 888 30.09 24.31 70.20
CA ARG A 888 30.30 23.29 71.25
C ARG A 888 30.91 22.00 70.68
N ALA A 889 30.42 21.54 69.53
CA ALA A 889 30.94 20.33 68.89
C ALA A 889 32.40 20.47 68.42
N ALA A 890 32.78 21.65 67.90
CA ALA A 890 34.15 21.93 67.49
C ALA A 890 35.16 21.81 68.65
N THR A 891 34.75 22.12 69.89
CA THR A 891 35.61 22.04 71.07
C THR A 891 35.91 20.58 71.46
N MET A 892 34.89 19.72 71.50
CA MET A 892 35.04 18.31 71.89
C MET A 892 35.79 17.48 70.84
N TYR A 893 35.68 17.86 69.56
CA TYR A 893 36.43 17.25 68.46
C TYR A 893 37.95 17.30 68.71
N ARG A 894 38.43 18.44 69.22
CA ARG A 894 39.84 18.61 69.55
C ARG A 894 40.30 17.70 70.69
N GLU A 895 39.47 17.44 71.68
CA GLU A 895 39.87 16.62 72.85
C GLU A 895 40.00 15.13 72.51
N VAL A 896 39.09 14.58 71.70
CA VAL A 896 39.11 13.14 71.33
C VAL A 896 40.16 12.84 70.26
N PHE A 897 40.32 13.75 69.28
CA PHE A 897 41.15 13.50 68.11
C PHE A 897 42.47 14.27 68.10
N GLY A 898 42.61 15.33 68.90
CA GLY A 898 43.82 16.15 69.00
C GLY A 898 43.98 17.19 67.88
N GLN A 899 42.90 17.53 67.16
CA GLN A 899 42.93 18.36 65.94
C GLN A 899 42.07 19.63 66.06
N HIS A 900 42.50 20.73 65.45
CA HIS A 900 41.75 22.00 65.37
C HIS A 900 40.96 22.11 64.05
N LEU A 901 39.83 22.82 64.06
CA LEU A 901 39.03 23.13 62.87
C LEU A 901 39.18 24.61 62.53
N ASP A 902 39.37 24.92 61.24
CA ASP A 902 39.60 26.28 60.75
C ASP A 902 38.30 27.08 60.58
N GLU A 903 37.16 26.41 60.38
CA GLU A 903 35.84 27.04 60.19
C GLU A 903 34.78 26.47 61.15
N VAL A 904 34.08 27.35 61.87
CA VAL A 904 33.06 26.99 62.87
C VAL A 904 31.66 27.26 62.31
N VAL A 905 31.33 26.51 61.26
CA VAL A 905 30.05 26.52 60.57
C VAL A 905 29.51 25.08 60.53
N GLU A 906 28.19 24.89 60.48
CA GLU A 906 27.52 23.60 60.67
C GLU A 906 28.08 22.48 59.79
N ASP A 907 28.18 22.72 58.48
CA ASP A 907 28.61 21.71 57.51
C ASP A 907 30.09 21.31 57.68
N PRO A 908 31.06 22.24 57.77
CA PRO A 908 32.46 21.88 58.03
C PRO A 908 32.66 21.08 59.33
N VAL A 909 31.98 21.45 60.41
CA VAL A 909 32.11 20.79 61.70
C VAL A 909 31.53 19.38 61.68
N ALA A 910 30.33 19.21 61.12
CA ALA A 910 29.72 17.89 60.97
C ALA A 910 30.55 16.98 60.06
N ALA A 911 31.09 17.50 58.95
CA ALA A 911 31.94 16.75 58.05
C ALA A 911 33.22 16.24 58.73
N ALA A 912 33.93 17.11 59.45
CA ALA A 912 35.16 16.74 60.15
C ALA A 912 34.93 15.64 61.20
N ILE A 913 33.85 15.75 61.98
CA ILE A 913 33.44 14.75 62.97
C ILE A 913 33.19 13.39 62.30
N ARG A 914 32.42 13.36 61.21
CA ARG A 914 32.15 12.10 60.48
C ARG A 914 33.45 11.45 60.02
N THR A 915 34.37 12.23 59.45
CA THR A 915 35.64 11.71 58.93
C THR A 915 36.48 11.08 60.04
N ALA A 916 36.67 11.77 61.17
CA ALA A 916 37.50 11.26 62.25
C ALA A 916 36.89 10.03 62.94
N VAL A 917 35.57 10.03 63.16
CA VAL A 917 34.85 8.92 63.77
C VAL A 917 34.84 7.69 62.85
N ASP A 918 34.66 7.89 61.54
CA ASP A 918 34.74 6.79 60.57
C ASP A 918 36.15 6.19 60.49
N GLN A 919 37.19 7.01 60.52
CA GLN A 919 38.57 6.51 60.54
C GLN A 919 38.83 5.65 61.78
N LEU A 920 38.37 6.09 62.94
CA LEU A 920 38.44 5.31 64.17
C LEU A 920 37.65 4.00 64.05
N ALA A 921 36.42 4.06 63.55
CA ALA A 921 35.57 2.88 63.35
C ALA A 921 36.22 1.85 62.41
N ARG A 922 36.91 2.29 61.35
CA ARG A 922 37.66 1.41 60.45
C ARG A 922 38.80 0.69 61.17
N THR A 923 39.59 1.40 61.97
CA THR A 923 40.67 0.78 62.77
C THR A 923 40.11 -0.24 63.76
N VAL A 924 39.01 0.10 64.43
CA VAL A 924 38.33 -0.79 65.38
C VAL A 924 37.77 -2.04 64.68
N ARG A 925 37.12 -1.88 63.51
CA ARG A 925 36.62 -3.01 62.70
C ARG A 925 37.75 -3.89 62.18
N ALA A 926 38.87 -3.30 61.74
CA ALA A 926 40.00 -4.07 61.23
C ALA A 926 40.56 -5.00 62.31
N VAL A 927 40.79 -4.46 63.52
CA VAL A 927 41.26 -5.26 64.66
C VAL A 927 40.24 -6.32 65.06
N LEU A 928 38.95 -5.98 65.14
CA LEU A 928 37.88 -6.95 65.39
C LEU A 928 37.80 -8.05 64.32
N GLY A 929 38.02 -7.68 63.06
CA GLY A 929 38.07 -8.58 61.91
C GLY A 929 39.22 -9.57 62.06
N THR A 930 40.44 -9.09 62.31
CA THR A 930 41.62 -9.93 62.55
C THR A 930 41.39 -10.91 63.69
N LEU A 931 40.80 -10.45 64.80
CA LEU A 931 40.47 -11.35 65.91
C LEU A 931 39.46 -12.43 65.49
N ARG A 932 38.37 -12.07 64.82
CA ARG A 932 37.34 -13.04 64.41
C ARG A 932 37.83 -14.00 63.32
N GLU A 933 38.51 -13.51 62.31
CA GLU A 933 39.03 -14.29 61.18
C GLU A 933 39.98 -15.38 61.64
N HIS A 934 40.91 -15.02 62.52
CA HIS A 934 41.87 -15.97 63.06
C HIS A 934 41.31 -16.75 64.26
N ARG A 935 40.06 -16.51 64.65
CA ARG A 935 39.34 -17.08 65.79
C ARG A 935 40.08 -16.88 67.12
N LEU A 936 40.51 -15.64 67.34
CA LEU A 936 41.23 -15.14 68.49
C LEU A 936 40.26 -14.41 69.45
N PRO A 937 40.46 -14.50 70.76
CA PRO A 937 39.56 -13.92 71.76
C PRO A 937 39.82 -12.41 72.06
N GLY A 938 38.87 -11.69 72.72
CA GLY A 938 39.04 -10.27 73.15
C GLY A 938 38.16 -9.14 72.55
N ALA A 939 36.99 -9.42 71.95
CA ALA A 939 36.22 -8.50 71.08
C ALA A 939 35.24 -7.48 71.73
N ALA A 940 34.71 -7.71 72.93
CA ALA A 940 33.48 -7.03 73.39
C ALA A 940 33.57 -5.49 73.58
N GLU A 941 34.69 -4.96 74.08
CA GLU A 941 34.84 -3.51 74.35
C GLU A 941 34.90 -2.66 73.06
N LEU A 942 35.42 -3.26 71.99
CA LEU A 942 35.55 -2.62 70.68
C LEU A 942 34.20 -2.52 69.94
N GLU A 943 33.26 -3.43 70.22
CA GLU A 943 31.93 -3.44 69.60
C GLU A 943 31.05 -2.27 70.07
N GLY A 944 31.18 -1.84 71.33
CA GLY A 944 30.41 -0.72 71.89
C GLY A 944 30.76 0.64 71.28
N ALA A 945 32.05 0.88 71.01
CA ALA A 945 32.49 2.08 70.31
C ALA A 945 32.03 2.11 68.85
N LEU A 946 31.94 0.93 68.22
CA LEU A 946 31.52 0.84 66.83
C LEU A 946 30.05 1.22 66.62
N LYS A 947 29.17 0.82 67.54
CA LYS A 947 27.76 1.19 67.52
C LYS A 947 27.54 2.71 67.62
N SER A 948 28.34 3.38 68.45
CA SER A 948 28.29 4.84 68.59
C SER A 948 28.77 5.53 67.32
N ALA A 949 29.85 5.03 66.71
CA ALA A 949 30.37 5.54 65.45
C ALA A 949 29.39 5.39 64.27
N GLU A 950 28.64 4.29 64.22
CA GLU A 950 27.61 4.05 63.20
C GLU A 950 26.45 5.06 63.29
N THR A 951 26.02 5.39 64.50
CA THR A 951 24.96 6.37 64.72
C THR A 951 25.40 7.77 64.28
N ILE A 952 26.65 8.16 64.58
CA ILE A 952 27.22 9.43 64.12
C ILE A 952 27.37 9.44 62.60
N GLY A 953 27.84 8.35 61.99
CA GLY A 953 28.03 8.28 60.54
C GLY A 953 26.72 8.40 59.75
N ALA A 954 25.62 7.86 60.28
CA ALA A 954 24.33 7.77 59.60
C ALA A 954 23.39 8.97 59.84
N GLY A 955 23.67 9.84 60.81
CA GLY A 955 22.82 11.01 61.11
C GLY A 955 22.91 12.15 60.09
N ASP A 956 21.98 13.10 60.10
CA ASP A 956 22.12 14.40 59.41
C ASP A 956 23.08 15.32 60.18
N ASN A 957 23.47 16.49 59.63
CA ASN A 957 24.50 17.33 60.25
C ASN A 957 24.14 17.77 61.68
N LYS A 958 22.85 18.02 61.94
CA LYS A 958 22.28 18.24 63.26
C LYS A 958 22.44 17.04 64.20
N THR A 959 22.11 15.83 63.74
CA THR A 959 22.21 14.59 64.52
C THR A 959 23.66 14.21 64.78
N VAL A 960 24.56 14.41 63.81
CA VAL A 960 26.01 14.20 63.95
C VAL A 960 26.54 15.05 65.09
N ILE A 961 26.27 16.36 65.03
CA ILE A 961 26.74 17.34 66.02
C ILE A 961 26.22 16.97 67.42
N LYS A 962 24.92 16.67 67.55
CA LYS A 962 24.32 16.33 68.85
C LYS A 962 24.76 14.96 69.41
N THR A 963 24.89 13.94 68.58
CA THR A 963 25.26 12.57 69.00
C THR A 963 26.75 12.46 69.33
N PHE A 964 27.60 13.19 68.60
CA PHE A 964 29.03 13.25 68.90
C PHE A 964 29.30 13.87 70.27
N ILE A 965 28.62 14.97 70.60
CA ILE A 965 28.69 15.60 71.94
C ILE A 965 28.34 14.59 73.04
N ALA A 966 27.41 13.66 72.79
CA ALA A 966 26.97 12.68 73.79
C ALA A 966 27.89 11.45 73.96
N SER A 967 28.80 11.15 73.03
CA SER A 967 29.50 9.85 72.96
C SER A 967 31.04 9.93 72.88
N ALA A 968 31.61 11.12 73.10
CA ALA A 968 33.03 11.40 72.96
C ALA A 968 33.97 10.49 73.82
N ASP A 969 33.61 10.22 75.07
CA ASP A 969 34.47 9.47 76.01
C ASP A 969 34.66 8.00 75.59
N THR A 970 33.60 7.35 75.13
CA THR A 970 33.64 5.94 74.69
C THR A 970 34.53 5.75 73.47
N LEU A 971 34.53 6.73 72.56
CA LEU A 971 35.35 6.71 71.35
C LEU A 971 36.84 6.88 71.67
N ALA A 972 37.18 7.68 72.68
CA ALA A 972 38.56 7.86 73.11
C ALA A 972 39.19 6.55 73.66
N ALA A 973 38.45 5.76 74.45
CA ALA A 973 38.94 4.51 75.04
C ALA A 973 39.23 3.42 73.99
N ALA A 974 38.30 3.19 73.05
CA ALA A 974 38.47 2.19 72.01
C ALA A 974 39.64 2.48 71.07
N ARG A 975 39.90 3.77 70.80
CA ARG A 975 41.05 4.21 70.00
C ARG A 975 42.37 3.71 70.56
N LYS A 976 42.55 3.74 71.89
CA LYS A 976 43.77 3.28 72.54
C LYS A 976 43.96 1.76 72.39
N ARG A 977 42.93 0.97 72.72
CA ARG A 977 42.98 -0.51 72.71
C ARG A 977 43.23 -1.09 71.32
N SER A 978 42.64 -0.51 70.27
CA SER A 978 42.87 -0.98 68.90
C SER A 978 44.31 -0.78 68.42
N LEU A 979 44.98 0.29 68.85
CA LEU A 979 46.37 0.55 68.47
C LEU A 979 47.34 -0.51 69.05
N ASP A 980 47.10 -0.98 70.28
CA ASP A 980 47.96 -1.97 70.93
C ASP A 980 47.86 -3.35 70.24
N LEU A 981 46.65 -3.82 69.93
CA LEU A 981 46.43 -5.11 69.27
C LEU A 981 46.94 -5.12 67.83
N GLN A 982 46.79 -4.01 67.10
CA GLN A 982 47.28 -3.88 65.73
C GLN A 982 48.81 -3.97 65.65
N LYS A 983 49.51 -3.57 66.71
CA LYS A 983 50.98 -3.63 66.76
C LYS A 983 51.52 -5.05 67.00
N THR A 984 50.76 -5.92 67.67
CA THR A 984 51.25 -7.23 68.15
C THR A 984 50.93 -8.39 67.20
N LEU A 985 49.83 -8.31 66.44
CA LEU A 985 49.31 -9.36 65.56
C LEU A 985 49.71 -9.13 64.09
N ASP A 986 50.94 -9.53 63.72
CA ASP A 986 51.42 -9.44 62.34
C ASP A 986 51.01 -10.66 61.48
N PRO A 987 51.04 -10.55 60.13
CA PRO A 987 50.61 -11.62 59.23
C PRO A 987 51.40 -12.94 59.37
N ASP A 988 52.67 -12.86 59.74
CA ASP A 988 53.52 -14.04 59.91
C ASP A 988 53.06 -14.84 61.14
N ARG A 989 52.83 -14.15 62.26
CA ARG A 989 52.28 -14.75 63.49
C ARG A 989 50.88 -15.32 63.29
N LEU A 990 50.03 -14.61 62.55
CA LEU A 990 48.69 -15.08 62.21
C LEU A 990 48.71 -16.33 61.32
N GLY A 991 49.63 -16.39 60.35
CA GLY A 991 49.84 -17.55 59.49
C GLY A 991 50.30 -18.78 60.25
N ARG A 992 51.21 -18.58 61.21
CA ARG A 992 51.69 -19.64 62.11
C ARG A 992 50.60 -20.21 63.00
N LEU A 993 49.77 -19.35 63.60
CA LEU A 993 48.58 -19.76 64.36
C LEU A 993 47.57 -20.52 63.47
N GLY A 994 47.44 -20.13 62.20
CA GLY A 994 46.61 -20.83 61.22
C GLY A 994 47.15 -22.22 60.87
N HIS A 995 48.45 -22.32 60.60
CA HIS A 995 49.11 -23.60 60.29
C HIS A 995 49.01 -24.58 61.46
N ALA A 996 49.25 -24.10 62.69
CA ALA A 996 49.07 -24.88 63.91
C ALA A 996 47.69 -25.55 63.99
N ARG A 997 46.65 -24.79 63.68
CA ARG A 997 45.28 -25.30 63.65
C ARG A 997 45.04 -26.27 62.50
N ALA A 998 45.56 -26.01 61.30
CA ALA A 998 45.37 -26.88 60.14
C ALA A 998 46.04 -28.26 60.31
N VAL A 999 47.25 -28.30 60.86
CA VAL A 999 47.96 -29.54 61.17
C VAL A 999 47.20 -30.35 62.22
N LEU A 1000 46.77 -29.68 63.29
CA LEU A 1000 45.98 -30.31 64.36
C LEU A 1000 44.65 -30.85 63.83
N ASP A 1001 43.99 -30.11 62.95
CA ASP A 1001 42.67 -30.47 62.44
C ASP A 1001 42.76 -31.55 61.36
N VAL A 1002 43.71 -31.57 60.43
CA VAL A 1002 43.64 -32.50 59.27
C VAL A 1002 44.66 -33.63 59.36
N ARG A 1003 45.93 -33.26 59.46
CA ARG A 1003 47.05 -34.20 59.32
C ARG A 1003 47.21 -35.07 60.56
N ALA A 1004 47.09 -34.47 61.74
CA ALA A 1004 47.08 -35.21 62.99
C ALA A 1004 45.92 -36.22 63.04
N ARG A 1005 44.72 -35.86 62.55
CA ARG A 1005 43.57 -36.79 62.49
C ARG A 1005 43.83 -38.02 61.62
N GLN A 1006 44.41 -37.84 60.43
CA GLN A 1006 44.70 -38.96 59.52
C GLN A 1006 45.86 -39.83 60.02
N LEU A 1007 46.91 -39.21 60.59
CA LEU A 1007 48.00 -39.94 61.22
C LEU A 1007 47.51 -40.84 62.36
N LEU A 1008 46.62 -40.32 63.21
CA LEU A 1008 46.02 -41.06 64.33
C LEU A 1008 45.16 -42.26 63.89
N ALA A 1009 44.82 -42.38 62.61
CA ALA A 1009 44.07 -43.50 62.06
C ALA A 1009 44.94 -44.64 61.47
N GLU A 1010 46.25 -44.42 61.30
CA GLU A 1010 47.16 -45.46 60.79
C GLU A 1010 47.47 -46.52 61.86
N PRO A 1011 47.49 -47.81 61.51
CA PRO A 1011 47.57 -48.90 62.50
C PRO A 1011 48.92 -49.04 63.23
N ASP A 1012 49.98 -48.33 62.80
CA ASP A 1012 51.36 -48.46 63.27
C ASP A 1012 51.98 -47.12 63.78
N LEU A 1013 51.19 -46.21 64.39
CA LEU A 1013 51.65 -44.87 64.85
C LEU A 1013 52.32 -44.83 66.25
N ASP A 1014 53.32 -43.95 66.43
CA ASP A 1014 54.00 -43.64 67.71
C ASP A 1014 53.11 -42.85 68.71
N PRO A 1015 52.91 -43.33 69.96
CA PRO A 1015 52.14 -42.64 71.01
C PRO A 1015 52.57 -41.20 71.34
N ALA A 1016 53.85 -40.86 71.18
CA ALA A 1016 54.37 -39.53 71.54
C ALA A 1016 53.82 -38.40 70.65
N LEU A 1017 53.29 -38.73 69.48
CA LEU A 1017 52.63 -37.78 68.58
C LEU A 1017 51.21 -37.42 69.07
N LYS A 1018 50.57 -38.30 69.85
CA LYS A 1018 49.24 -38.02 70.40
C LYS A 1018 49.27 -36.90 71.44
N THR A 1019 50.23 -36.94 72.37
CA THR A 1019 50.37 -35.91 73.41
C THR A 1019 50.65 -34.51 72.82
N ALA A 1020 51.49 -34.44 71.79
CA ALA A 1020 51.82 -33.17 71.14
C ALA A 1020 50.60 -32.47 70.53
N ALA A 1021 49.60 -33.23 70.08
CA ALA A 1021 48.36 -32.67 69.54
C ALA A 1021 47.45 -32.05 70.62
N ASP A 1022 47.44 -32.60 71.83
CA ASP A 1022 46.56 -32.11 72.90
C ASP A 1022 47.07 -30.80 73.52
N ASP A 1023 48.37 -30.67 73.75
CA ASP A 1023 48.97 -29.43 74.30
C ASP A 1023 48.80 -28.24 73.36
N LEU A 1024 48.92 -28.47 72.05
CA LEU A 1024 48.75 -27.45 71.02
C LEU A 1024 47.34 -26.83 71.05
N ARG A 1025 46.33 -27.62 71.41
CA ARG A 1025 44.94 -27.16 71.48
C ARG A 1025 44.71 -26.17 72.63
N GLY A 1026 45.38 -26.34 73.77
CA GLY A 1026 45.18 -25.51 74.95
C GLY A 1026 45.59 -24.05 74.74
N TYR A 1027 46.81 -23.82 74.23
CA TYR A 1027 47.36 -22.48 74.03
C TYR A 1027 46.56 -21.62 73.03
N LEU A 1028 45.91 -22.24 72.06
CA LEU A 1028 45.15 -21.55 71.02
C LEU A 1028 43.81 -20.93 71.50
N THR A 1029 43.45 -21.04 72.78
CA THR A 1029 42.11 -20.64 73.30
C THR A 1029 42.09 -19.54 74.38
N SER A 1030 43.23 -18.94 74.76
CA SER A 1030 43.35 -17.94 75.85
C SER A 1030 43.27 -16.47 75.37
N ASP A 1031 42.66 -15.55 76.15
CA ASP A 1031 42.66 -14.08 75.91
C ASP A 1031 44.06 -13.44 75.87
N LEU A 1032 45.06 -14.16 76.38
CA LEU A 1032 46.48 -13.78 76.40
C LEU A 1032 47.32 -14.60 75.40
N PHE A 1033 46.71 -15.24 74.40
CA PHE A 1033 47.42 -16.09 73.42
C PHE A 1033 48.60 -15.38 72.74
N PHE A 1034 48.49 -14.06 72.55
CA PHE A 1034 49.49 -13.25 71.86
C PHE A 1034 50.80 -13.10 72.65
N ASP A 1035 50.81 -13.54 73.92
CA ASP A 1035 51.99 -13.58 74.77
C ASP A 1035 52.78 -14.93 74.68
N GLU A 1036 52.19 -16.03 74.16
CA GLU A 1036 52.76 -17.42 74.20
C GLU A 1036 53.03 -18.07 72.82
N LEU A 1037 53.27 -17.26 71.78
CA LEU A 1037 53.30 -17.72 70.37
C LEU A 1037 54.38 -18.76 70.02
N ALA A 1038 55.55 -18.75 70.68
CA ALA A 1038 56.68 -19.62 70.32
C ALA A 1038 56.44 -21.11 70.62
N THR A 1039 55.66 -21.42 71.66
CA THR A 1039 55.34 -22.79 72.07
C THR A 1039 54.42 -23.49 71.05
N ILE A 1040 53.52 -22.72 70.42
CA ILE A 1040 52.55 -23.20 69.42
C ILE A 1040 53.26 -23.72 68.15
N ASP A 1041 54.31 -23.03 67.68
CA ASP A 1041 55.05 -23.40 66.46
C ASP A 1041 55.74 -24.77 66.56
N THR A 1042 56.33 -25.05 67.73
CA THR A 1042 57.15 -26.25 67.95
C THR A 1042 56.32 -27.53 67.87
N LEU A 1043 55.13 -27.54 68.48
CA LEU A 1043 54.24 -28.69 68.48
C LEU A 1043 53.67 -29.00 67.09
N THR A 1044 53.40 -27.95 66.31
CA THR A 1044 52.84 -28.03 64.96
C THR A 1044 53.77 -28.77 64.00
N THR A 1045 55.04 -28.38 63.93
CA THR A 1045 56.03 -28.91 62.97
C THR A 1045 56.23 -30.42 63.11
N ARG A 1046 56.15 -30.92 64.35
CA ARG A 1046 56.36 -32.34 64.68
C ARG A 1046 55.28 -33.24 64.06
N LEU A 1047 54.03 -32.80 64.07
CA LEU A 1047 52.90 -33.56 63.53
C LEU A 1047 52.90 -33.57 61.99
N ASP A 1048 53.31 -32.47 61.38
CA ASP A 1048 53.20 -32.26 59.94
C ASP A 1048 54.13 -33.16 59.10
N SER A 1049 55.35 -33.35 59.62
CA SER A 1049 56.42 -34.05 58.91
C SER A 1049 56.13 -35.55 58.72
N GLU A 1050 55.49 -36.19 59.69
CA GLU A 1050 55.20 -37.64 59.64
C GLU A 1050 54.07 -37.96 58.64
N TYR A 1051 53.11 -37.05 58.46
CA TYR A 1051 52.00 -37.24 57.52
C TYR A 1051 52.49 -37.32 56.08
N SER A 1052 53.29 -36.33 55.68
CA SER A 1052 53.75 -36.16 54.29
C SER A 1052 54.57 -37.36 53.78
N ARG A 1053 55.34 -38.01 54.67
CA ARG A 1053 56.14 -39.19 54.36
C ARG A 1053 55.29 -40.38 53.90
N ARG A 1054 54.13 -40.60 54.52
CA ARG A 1054 53.27 -41.76 54.22
C ARG A 1054 52.48 -41.57 52.93
N HIS A 1055 52.01 -40.34 52.65
CA HIS A 1055 51.22 -40.01 51.47
C HIS A 1055 51.95 -40.30 50.14
N THR A 1056 53.16 -39.78 50.01
CA THR A 1056 53.97 -39.88 48.78
C THR A 1056 54.19 -41.33 48.32
N SER A 1057 54.34 -42.25 49.28
CA SER A 1057 54.56 -43.67 49.00
C SER A 1057 53.36 -44.32 48.28
N ALA A 1058 52.13 -43.98 48.69
CA ALA A 1058 50.91 -44.58 48.13
C ALA A 1058 50.60 -44.11 46.70
N SER A 1059 50.86 -42.84 46.38
CA SER A 1059 50.54 -42.25 45.07
C SER A 1059 51.33 -42.91 43.92
N THR A 1060 52.61 -43.18 44.17
CA THR A 1060 53.53 -43.75 43.18
C THR A 1060 53.09 -45.15 42.72
N GLN A 1061 52.48 -45.92 43.61
CA GLN A 1061 52.06 -47.30 43.32
C GLN A 1061 50.91 -47.37 42.31
N VAL A 1062 49.94 -46.44 42.37
CA VAL A 1062 48.73 -46.46 41.52
C VAL A 1062 49.07 -46.32 40.05
N ALA A 1063 49.92 -45.34 39.72
CA ALA A 1063 50.27 -44.99 38.35
C ALA A 1063 50.88 -46.16 37.56
N ALA A 1064 51.76 -46.92 38.23
CA ALA A 1064 52.48 -48.02 37.62
C ALA A 1064 51.54 -49.14 37.13
N VAL A 1065 50.45 -49.39 37.86
CA VAL A 1065 49.51 -50.49 37.54
C VAL A 1065 48.70 -50.18 36.27
N TYR A 1066 48.23 -48.95 36.10
CA TYR A 1066 47.39 -48.58 34.93
C TYR A 1066 48.18 -48.50 33.62
N LYS A 1067 49.43 -48.06 33.68
CA LYS A 1067 50.28 -47.97 32.49
C LYS A 1067 50.49 -49.33 31.83
N THR A 1068 50.77 -50.32 32.66
CA THR A 1068 50.96 -51.72 32.23
C THR A 1068 49.71 -52.32 31.57
N ALA A 1069 48.51 -51.91 32.00
CA ALA A 1069 47.27 -52.42 31.46
C ALA A 1069 46.95 -51.87 30.06
N LEU A 1070 47.23 -50.58 29.82
CA LEU A 1070 47.00 -49.93 28.52
C LEU A 1070 47.89 -50.53 27.42
N GLU A 1071 49.17 -50.75 27.72
CA GLU A 1071 50.13 -51.30 26.75
C GLU A 1071 49.68 -52.65 26.18
N ARG A 1072 49.09 -53.52 27.00
CA ARG A 1072 48.57 -54.82 26.57
C ARG A 1072 47.42 -54.74 25.56
N LEU A 1073 46.54 -53.76 25.69
CA LEU A 1073 45.36 -53.59 24.83
C LEU A 1073 45.75 -53.18 23.41
N THR A 1074 46.72 -52.27 23.27
CA THR A 1074 47.13 -51.71 21.97
C THR A 1074 47.95 -52.66 21.10
N THR A 1075 48.50 -53.73 21.68
CA THR A 1075 49.30 -54.75 20.97
C THR A 1075 48.47 -55.95 20.47
N ASP A 1076 47.16 -55.98 20.68
CA ASP A 1076 46.32 -57.10 20.21
C ASP A 1076 46.29 -57.16 18.67
N PRO A 1077 46.42 -58.34 18.02
CA PRO A 1077 46.53 -58.44 16.57
C PRO A 1077 45.33 -57.85 15.81
N ASP A 1078 44.13 -57.96 16.37
CA ASP A 1078 42.90 -57.44 15.76
C ASP A 1078 42.86 -55.90 15.81
N TRP A 1079 43.75 -55.27 16.58
CA TRP A 1079 43.85 -53.81 16.70
C TRP A 1079 44.05 -53.16 15.34
N ALA A 1080 44.97 -53.68 14.53
CA ALA A 1080 45.31 -53.12 13.23
C ALA A 1080 44.21 -53.26 12.16
N ALA A 1081 43.26 -54.18 12.34
CA ALA A 1081 42.15 -54.40 11.41
C ALA A 1081 40.96 -53.45 11.65
N VAL A 1082 41.01 -52.66 12.72
CA VAL A 1082 39.97 -51.74 13.15
C VAL A 1082 40.41 -50.30 12.87
N GLU A 1083 39.47 -49.47 12.41
CA GLU A 1083 39.72 -48.05 12.12
C GLU A 1083 40.24 -47.29 13.37
N PRO A 1084 41.16 -46.30 13.22
CA PRO A 1084 41.79 -45.61 14.33
C PRO A 1084 40.83 -44.92 15.32
N GLU A 1085 39.67 -44.45 14.86
CA GLU A 1085 38.66 -43.86 15.76
C GLU A 1085 38.10 -44.87 16.75
N GLN A 1086 37.91 -46.12 16.32
CA GLN A 1086 37.38 -47.18 17.17
C GLN A 1086 38.46 -47.67 18.17
N GLN A 1087 39.72 -47.70 17.75
CA GLN A 1087 40.88 -47.95 18.62
C GLN A 1087 40.94 -46.94 19.79
N ALA A 1088 40.89 -45.63 19.50
CA ALA A 1088 41.00 -44.59 20.53
C ALA A 1088 39.92 -44.69 21.62
N ARG A 1089 38.68 -45.01 21.22
CA ARG A 1089 37.55 -45.16 22.15
C ARG A 1089 37.75 -46.32 23.13
N ILE A 1090 38.28 -47.44 22.65
CA ILE A 1090 38.47 -48.66 23.44
C ILE A 1090 39.58 -48.47 24.50
N ALA A 1091 40.61 -47.68 24.20
CA ALA A 1091 41.77 -47.48 25.09
C ALA A 1091 41.60 -46.41 26.18
N GLN A 1092 40.62 -45.50 26.07
CA GLN A 1092 40.47 -44.33 26.94
C GLN A 1092 40.45 -44.63 28.46
N PRO A 1093 39.72 -45.64 28.98
CA PRO A 1093 39.55 -45.81 30.43
C PRO A 1093 40.86 -46.17 31.18
N LEU A 1094 41.79 -46.85 30.51
CA LEU A 1094 43.07 -47.21 31.11
C LEU A 1094 44.10 -46.09 31.02
N HIS A 1095 44.06 -45.30 29.94
CA HIS A 1095 45.02 -44.23 29.69
C HIS A 1095 44.95 -43.13 30.76
N ALA A 1096 43.76 -42.85 31.30
CA ALA A 1096 43.53 -41.74 32.22
C ALA A 1096 44.30 -41.83 33.56
N ARG A 1097 44.83 -43.00 33.95
CA ARG A 1097 45.40 -43.22 35.29
C ARG A 1097 46.85 -43.71 35.30
N THR A 1098 47.55 -43.52 34.19
CA THR A 1098 48.93 -44.02 33.99
C THR A 1098 50.02 -43.14 34.62
N SER A 1099 49.65 -42.00 35.23
CA SER A 1099 50.55 -41.06 35.91
C SER A 1099 50.15 -40.85 37.37
N ALA A 1100 51.12 -40.72 38.27
CA ALA A 1100 50.85 -40.51 39.70
C ALA A 1100 50.22 -39.12 39.90
N PRO A 1101 49.14 -39.00 40.70
CA PRO A 1101 48.54 -37.70 40.96
C PRO A 1101 49.55 -36.81 41.71
N PRO A 1102 49.68 -35.53 41.31
CA PRO A 1102 50.72 -34.63 41.78
C PRO A 1102 50.45 -33.99 43.17
N SER A 1103 49.58 -34.54 44.03
CA SER A 1103 49.14 -33.83 45.24
C SER A 1103 48.61 -34.73 46.38
N ASP A 1104 48.61 -34.17 47.61
CA ASP A 1104 47.91 -34.65 48.82
C ASP A 1104 46.36 -34.70 48.65
N GLU A 1105 45.81 -34.36 47.47
CA GLU A 1105 44.37 -34.20 47.23
C GLU A 1105 43.60 -35.50 47.34
N VAL A 1106 44.25 -36.62 47.04
CA VAL A 1106 43.68 -37.95 47.24
C VAL A 1106 44.12 -38.41 48.60
N SER A 1107 43.19 -38.70 49.50
CA SER A 1107 43.55 -39.16 50.83
C SER A 1107 44.43 -40.41 50.76
N LEU A 1108 45.27 -40.61 51.78
CA LEU A 1108 46.14 -41.78 51.87
C LEU A 1108 45.37 -43.10 51.66
N GLY A 1109 44.09 -43.15 52.06
CA GLY A 1109 43.20 -44.29 51.85
C GLY A 1109 42.71 -44.47 50.40
N GLU A 1110 42.30 -43.39 49.73
CA GLU A 1110 41.76 -43.44 48.36
C GLU A 1110 42.81 -43.85 47.33
N LEU A 1111 44.07 -43.45 47.51
CA LEU A 1111 45.17 -43.87 46.65
C LEU A 1111 45.32 -45.39 46.64
N ARG A 1112 45.25 -46.02 47.81
CA ARG A 1112 45.40 -47.48 47.91
C ARG A 1112 44.29 -48.21 47.15
N ALA A 1113 43.05 -47.71 47.21
CA ALA A 1113 41.91 -48.33 46.52
C ALA A 1113 41.98 -48.25 44.99
N ALA A 1114 42.56 -47.19 44.42
CA ALA A 1114 42.59 -47.00 42.97
C ALA A 1114 43.48 -48.02 42.25
N ALA A 1115 44.61 -48.42 42.86
CA ALA A 1115 45.54 -49.40 42.31
C ALA A 1115 44.87 -50.77 42.07
N ASP A 1116 43.95 -51.17 42.95
CA ASP A 1116 43.35 -52.51 42.94
C ASP A 1116 42.37 -52.73 41.77
N ALA A 1117 41.75 -51.68 41.21
CA ALA A 1117 40.67 -51.80 40.22
C ALA A 1117 41.10 -51.94 38.74
N CYS A 1118 42.39 -51.77 38.43
CA CYS A 1118 42.89 -51.64 37.06
C CYS A 1118 42.66 -52.86 36.12
N PRO A 1119 42.91 -54.12 36.52
CA PRO A 1119 42.90 -55.26 35.60
C PRO A 1119 41.56 -55.50 34.89
N THR A 1120 40.45 -55.27 35.59
CA THR A 1120 39.10 -55.49 35.07
C THR A 1120 38.77 -54.57 33.88
N LEU A 1121 39.25 -53.33 33.90
CA LEU A 1121 39.00 -52.35 32.86
C LEU A 1121 39.70 -52.72 31.54
N ARG A 1122 40.82 -53.45 31.60
CA ARG A 1122 41.57 -53.89 30.43
C ARG A 1122 40.85 -54.95 29.62
N ASP A 1123 40.32 -55.97 30.29
CA ASP A 1123 39.80 -57.15 29.60
C ASP A 1123 38.51 -56.82 28.82
N GLN A 1124 37.72 -55.87 29.33
CA GLN A 1124 36.54 -55.32 28.64
C GLN A 1124 36.89 -54.66 27.32
N ALA A 1125 38.02 -53.95 27.28
CA ALA A 1125 38.46 -53.23 26.10
C ALA A 1125 38.88 -54.18 24.96
N ILE A 1126 39.59 -55.28 25.28
CA ILE A 1126 40.01 -56.28 24.26
C ILE A 1126 38.81 -56.96 23.59
N THR A 1127 37.74 -57.24 24.34
CA THR A 1127 36.56 -57.94 23.79
C THR A 1127 35.81 -57.10 22.75
N GLN A 1128 35.71 -55.79 22.97
CA GLN A 1128 35.06 -54.88 22.01
C GLN A 1128 35.81 -54.80 20.67
N LEU A 1129 37.13 -55.00 20.70
CA LEU A 1129 37.97 -54.93 19.51
C LEU A 1129 37.65 -56.03 18.49
N ARG A 1130 37.52 -57.27 18.95
CA ARG A 1130 37.36 -58.43 18.06
C ARG A 1130 36.02 -58.47 17.34
N GLN A 1131 34.97 -57.94 17.97
CA GLN A 1131 33.63 -57.88 17.37
C GLN A 1131 33.57 -56.99 16.12
N LEU A 1132 34.47 -56.03 15.97
CA LEU A 1132 34.46 -55.07 14.87
C LEU A 1132 35.08 -55.62 13.57
N VAL A 1133 35.84 -56.72 13.61
CA VAL A 1133 36.68 -57.17 12.49
C VAL A 1133 36.01 -58.19 11.54
N VAL A 1134 35.16 -59.12 12.03
CA VAL A 1134 34.73 -60.30 11.22
C VAL A 1134 33.27 -60.27 10.73
N GLY A 1135 32.43 -59.34 11.20
CA GLY A 1135 31.03 -59.16 10.74
C GLY A 1135 30.07 -60.35 11.03
N ASP A 1136 28.85 -60.29 10.47
CA ASP A 1136 27.74 -61.22 10.78
C ASP A 1136 27.89 -62.66 10.24
N GLN A 1137 29.01 -62.97 9.57
CA GLN A 1137 29.38 -64.34 9.23
C GLN A 1137 30.17 -65.03 10.35
N LEU A 1138 30.46 -64.34 11.47
CA LEU A 1138 31.14 -64.89 12.63
C LEU A 1138 30.22 -65.76 13.49
N VAL A 1139 30.41 -67.07 13.46
CA VAL A 1139 29.78 -67.99 14.42
C VAL A 1139 30.80 -68.37 15.47
N THR A 1140 30.50 -68.05 16.73
CA THR A 1140 31.33 -68.48 17.86
C THR A 1140 30.99 -69.91 18.25
N LEU A 1141 31.92 -70.84 18.06
CA LEU A 1141 31.82 -72.21 18.56
C LEU A 1141 32.53 -72.33 19.91
N GLU A 1142 31.90 -73.04 20.85
CA GLU A 1142 32.55 -73.51 22.07
C GLU A 1142 32.96 -74.97 21.84
N PRO A 1143 34.27 -75.28 21.71
CA PRO A 1143 34.76 -76.66 21.50
C PRO A 1143 34.25 -77.65 22.54
N ALA A 1144 34.00 -77.17 23.76
CA ALA A 1144 33.48 -77.95 24.87
C ALA A 1144 32.15 -78.67 24.59
N ARG A 1145 31.30 -78.16 23.67
CA ARG A 1145 30.01 -78.79 23.34
C ARG A 1145 30.12 -80.06 22.51
N PHE A 1146 31.26 -80.28 21.85
CA PHE A 1146 31.50 -81.44 20.98
C PHE A 1146 32.15 -82.61 21.72
N ALA A 1147 32.61 -82.39 22.95
CA ALA A 1147 33.06 -83.44 23.85
C ALA A 1147 31.86 -83.97 24.66
N THR A 1148 31.54 -85.25 24.56
CA THR A 1148 30.52 -85.89 25.42
C THR A 1148 31.06 -86.05 26.84
N THR A 1149 30.83 -85.04 27.68
CA THR A 1149 31.00 -84.99 29.15
C THR A 1149 32.41 -85.23 29.73
N SER A 1150 33.20 -86.13 29.19
CA SER A 1150 34.62 -86.32 29.51
C SER A 1150 35.33 -86.99 28.34
N ILE A 1151 36.58 -86.60 28.10
CA ILE A 1151 37.45 -87.23 27.12
C ILE A 1151 38.44 -88.08 27.93
N ASP A 1152 38.13 -89.37 28.08
CA ASP A 1152 38.89 -90.27 28.95
C ASP A 1152 39.78 -91.26 28.16
N SER A 1153 39.60 -91.34 26.85
CA SER A 1153 40.39 -92.16 25.96
C SER A 1153 40.73 -91.45 24.64
N LEU A 1154 41.76 -91.94 23.95
CA LEU A 1154 42.14 -91.43 22.62
C LEU A 1154 41.00 -91.57 21.62
N ALA A 1155 40.17 -92.60 21.76
CA ALA A 1155 39.00 -92.83 20.92
C ALA A 1155 37.91 -91.77 21.15
N ASP A 1156 37.68 -91.36 22.40
CA ASP A 1156 36.72 -90.29 22.73
C ASP A 1156 37.19 -88.93 22.20
N LEU A 1157 38.50 -88.68 22.29
CA LEU A 1157 39.14 -87.49 21.71
C LEU A 1157 38.96 -87.47 20.20
N GLU A 1158 39.26 -88.58 19.52
CA GLU A 1158 39.10 -88.71 18.08
C GLU A 1158 37.64 -88.55 17.65
N ALA A 1159 36.68 -89.05 18.43
CA ALA A 1159 35.24 -88.87 18.18
C ALA A 1159 34.79 -87.42 18.35
N ALA A 1160 35.20 -86.75 19.43
CA ALA A 1160 34.89 -85.33 19.67
C ALA A 1160 35.52 -84.43 18.59
N LEU A 1161 36.77 -84.72 18.20
CA LEU A 1161 37.45 -84.04 17.10
C LEU A 1161 36.78 -84.30 15.76
N GLN A 1162 36.27 -85.51 15.50
CA GLN A 1162 35.50 -85.79 14.30
C GLN A 1162 34.16 -85.04 14.28
N ALA A 1163 33.44 -84.97 15.40
CA ALA A 1163 32.19 -84.23 15.51
C ALA A 1163 32.41 -82.71 15.34
N LEU A 1164 33.44 -82.17 16.01
CA LEU A 1164 33.86 -80.78 15.83
C LEU A 1164 34.26 -80.51 14.39
N ARG A 1165 35.04 -81.42 13.78
CA ARG A 1165 35.44 -81.31 12.37
C ARG A 1165 34.23 -81.32 11.46
N ALA A 1166 33.26 -82.19 11.69
CA ALA A 1166 32.04 -82.25 10.88
C ALA A 1166 31.23 -80.95 10.96
N GLU A 1167 31.08 -80.38 12.16
CA GLU A 1167 30.36 -79.12 12.34
C GLU A 1167 31.12 -77.92 11.79
N CYS A 1168 32.45 -77.89 11.95
CA CYS A 1168 33.29 -76.89 11.30
C CYS A 1168 33.17 -76.98 9.78
N GLN A 1169 33.22 -78.19 9.23
CA GLN A 1169 33.03 -78.43 7.80
C GLN A 1169 31.65 -77.92 7.35
N ARG A 1170 30.58 -78.22 8.10
CA ARG A 1170 29.22 -77.72 7.81
C ARG A 1170 29.15 -76.20 7.79
N LEU A 1171 29.71 -75.53 8.80
CA LEU A 1171 29.69 -74.07 8.88
C LEU A 1171 30.55 -73.43 7.78
N LEU A 1172 31.67 -74.04 7.44
CA LEU A 1172 32.52 -73.59 6.33
C LEU A 1172 31.84 -73.78 4.97
N ASP A 1173 31.12 -74.90 4.77
CA ASP A 1173 30.34 -75.16 3.56
C ASP A 1173 29.15 -74.19 3.41
N GLU A 1174 28.61 -73.69 4.53
CA GLU A 1174 27.61 -72.60 4.57
C GLU A 1174 28.20 -71.20 4.34
N GLY A 1175 29.52 -71.09 4.16
CA GLY A 1175 30.22 -69.81 3.97
C GLY A 1175 30.38 -68.99 5.24
N LYS A 1176 30.33 -69.60 6.43
CA LYS A 1176 30.49 -68.91 7.73
C LYS A 1176 31.94 -68.94 8.21
N THR A 1177 32.36 -67.88 8.91
CA THR A 1177 33.69 -67.77 9.55
C THR A 1177 33.57 -68.16 11.03
N ILE A 1178 34.41 -69.10 11.49
CA ILE A 1178 34.30 -69.64 12.84
C ILE A 1178 35.27 -68.90 13.78
N SER A 1179 34.74 -68.34 14.87
CA SER A 1179 35.54 -67.88 16.02
C SER A 1179 35.40 -68.88 17.14
N TRP A 1180 36.46 -69.07 17.93
CA TRP A 1180 36.38 -69.84 19.17
C TRP A 1180 36.02 -68.91 20.32
N ARG A 1181 35.17 -69.38 21.24
CA ARG A 1181 35.02 -68.73 22.55
C ARG A 1181 35.99 -69.33 23.54
#